data_AF-A0A5N7BF10-F1
#
_entry.id   AF-A0A5N7BF10-F1
#
_cell.length_a   1.000
_cell.length_b   1.000
_cell.length_c   1.000
_cell.angle_alpha   90.00
_cell.angle_beta   90.00
_cell.angle_gamma   90.00
#
_symmetry.space_group_name_H-M   'P 1'
#
loop_
_entity.id
_entity.type
_entity.pdbx_description
1 polymer ?
#
loop_
_entity_poly.entity_id
_entity_poly.type
_entity_poly.pdbx_seq_one_letter_code
_entity_poly.pdbx_strand_id
1 'polypeptide(L)'
;MKSFNLLCFLAAGLITQVQANESPIEGYTIEEISWEVETTPGGPTVVLNGTVEKVLSQLREINPNYEAEFATVVPEIDQPAEQATEEEHASSHLAKRGDVVCGKFPTAYANNIDQGIKYLRSVPGQPQRGPGPGSCGQVSCSWSSAIWWCNDNTFTKVLPSFNNIADVTFSYTTAFWTWEDWELELDWAALRGINLILAWVGYEKVLRDALREIGMTDEEILPFFSGPAFQAWNRLGNIQGSWGGQGVSAAWIEAQFELQKKIVNRIVELGMTPVLPAFSGFVPHAIQRVRPQATVVNGSQWSGFPQKFTEVPFLSPLDETFAELQRSVISRQMHAFGNVTHVYALDQFNEINPASGELGYLRDLSLHTWQSLKAANPAAVWMMQGWLFYNNRDFWNSSRISAYLSGVEVDDDMLILDLFSESEPQWQWTRSYFGKPWIWCQLHDFGGNMGLYGQIMNVTLNPIEALNQSDSLVGFGLTMEGQEGNEVVYDLLLDQAWSAKPINTRVYFRNWVSSRYSGNFTVPKELYTAWDLMRKTVYNNTNLTTYAVTKSIFELSPDIDGLVGRVGHYPNPTSINYDPSVLNEVWCLFKNATKDERSLWQNPAYEYDMVDITRQLMGNAFSTVYSDLISSWKSEARNRTASIISQSQRLLDMLAAIDKVLSCNENFSLAAWISSARAWGNTSASKDFFEYNARNQITLWGPTGEISDYASKAWAGLISSYYTPRWSIFVGYLAERNVTSYNDTELRNKLRAFELSWQVQNRVPVGHQSLEIVLNIERAD
;
A
#
# COMPACT_ATOMS: atom_id res chain seq x y z
N MET A 1 16.27 19.92 -82.30
CA MET A 1 16.42 21.05 -81.35
C MET A 1 16.15 20.52 -79.94
N LYS A 2 17.21 20.48 -79.13
CA LYS A 2 17.32 20.50 -77.66
C LYS A 2 16.45 19.56 -76.79
N SER A 3 17.19 18.63 -76.20
CA SER A 3 17.07 17.87 -74.94
C SER A 3 16.42 18.58 -73.73
N PHE A 4 15.86 17.80 -72.79
CA PHE A 4 16.02 17.80 -71.31
C PHE A 4 15.00 16.77 -70.73
N ASN A 5 15.36 15.59 -70.21
CA ASN A 5 16.01 15.21 -68.93
C ASN A 5 15.36 15.73 -67.63
N LEU A 6 14.97 14.76 -66.79
CA LEU A 6 15.01 14.66 -65.31
C LEU A 6 14.60 15.89 -64.46
N LEU A 7 13.66 15.73 -63.54
CA LEU A 7 13.93 15.60 -62.10
C LEU A 7 12.63 15.41 -61.30
N CYS A 8 12.55 14.30 -60.57
CA CYS A 8 11.80 14.22 -59.33
C CYS A 8 12.31 15.32 -58.39
N PHE A 9 11.41 16.11 -57.81
CA PHE A 9 11.69 16.81 -56.56
C PHE A 9 10.66 16.38 -55.52
N LEU A 10 11.18 15.66 -54.53
CA LEU A 10 10.65 15.60 -53.18
C LEU A 10 10.40 17.04 -52.69
N ALA A 11 9.13 17.40 -52.50
CA ALA A 11 8.80 18.48 -51.60
C ALA A 11 8.83 17.90 -50.18
N ALA A 12 9.98 18.01 -49.52
CA ALA A 12 10.04 17.92 -48.07
C ALA A 12 9.22 19.08 -47.50
N GLY A 13 8.00 18.78 -47.08
CA GLY A 13 7.23 19.68 -46.21
C GLY A 13 7.95 19.76 -44.88
N LEU A 14 8.66 20.86 -44.64
CA LEU A 14 9.09 21.26 -43.30
C LEU A 14 7.83 21.40 -42.44
N ILE A 15 7.52 20.36 -41.65
CA ILE A 15 6.57 20.46 -40.55
C ILE A 15 7.24 21.33 -39.49
N THR A 16 6.90 22.61 -39.49
CA THR A 16 7.24 23.50 -38.38
C THR A 16 6.30 23.13 -37.23
N GLN A 17 6.83 22.50 -36.17
CA GLN A 17 6.09 22.30 -34.92
C GLN A 17 5.71 23.68 -34.36
N VAL A 18 4.43 23.99 -34.37
CA VAL A 18 3.89 25.22 -33.79
C VAL A 18 3.92 25.05 -32.28
N GLN A 19 4.88 25.67 -31.60
CA GLN A 19 4.79 25.86 -30.14
C GLN A 19 3.59 26.76 -29.84
N ALA A 20 2.78 26.38 -28.85
CA ALA A 20 1.73 27.25 -28.34
C ALA A 20 2.39 28.50 -27.73
N ASN A 21 2.05 29.68 -28.25
CA ASN A 21 2.62 30.96 -27.79
C ASN A 21 2.01 31.43 -26.46
N GLU A 22 0.95 30.79 -25.97
CA GLU A 22 0.21 31.18 -24.76
C GLU A 22 -0.15 29.95 -23.92
N SER A 23 -0.03 30.08 -22.60
CA SER A 23 -0.38 29.02 -21.65
C SER A 23 -1.87 28.67 -21.75
N PRO A 24 -2.28 27.40 -21.58
CA PRO A 24 -3.69 27.04 -21.53
C PRO A 24 -4.41 27.72 -20.36
N ILE A 25 -3.70 28.07 -19.29
CA ILE A 25 -4.24 28.77 -18.11
C ILE A 25 -3.83 30.25 -18.20
N GLU A 26 -4.83 31.14 -18.21
CA GLU A 26 -4.63 32.60 -18.24
C GLU A 26 -3.78 33.06 -17.04
N GLY A 27 -2.78 33.90 -17.31
CA GLY A 27 -1.86 34.41 -16.30
C GLY A 27 -0.66 33.52 -15.98
N TYR A 28 -0.53 32.35 -16.62
CA TYR A 28 0.61 31.45 -16.42
C TYR A 28 1.70 31.68 -17.49
N THR A 29 2.97 31.65 -17.09
CA THR A 29 4.13 31.62 -17.98
C THR A 29 4.30 30.23 -18.59
N ILE A 30 4.77 30.15 -19.84
CA ILE A 30 5.21 28.87 -20.41
C ILE A 30 6.71 28.72 -20.19
N GLU A 31 7.10 27.62 -19.55
CA GLU A 31 8.48 27.20 -19.42
C GLU A 31 8.65 25.80 -20.01
N GLU A 32 9.77 25.59 -20.69
CA GLU A 32 10.10 24.30 -21.29
C GLU A 32 10.40 23.28 -20.19
N ILE A 33 9.81 22.08 -20.28
CA ILE A 33 9.99 21.03 -19.28
C ILE A 33 11.37 20.42 -19.44
N SER A 34 12.05 20.21 -18.31
CA SER A 34 13.34 19.53 -18.25
C SER A 34 13.17 18.09 -17.79
N TRP A 35 13.91 17.20 -18.42
CA TRP A 35 13.87 15.77 -18.23
C TRP A 35 15.25 15.27 -17.90
N GLU A 36 15.42 14.72 -16.70
CA GLU A 36 16.62 13.95 -16.39
C GLU A 36 16.41 12.52 -16.86
N VAL A 37 17.18 12.12 -17.88
CA VAL A 37 17.04 10.86 -18.61
C VAL A 37 18.40 10.21 -18.84
N GLU A 38 18.48 8.89 -18.78
CA GLU A 38 19.66 8.14 -19.21
C GLU A 38 19.71 8.08 -20.75
N THR A 39 20.89 8.10 -21.35
CA THR A 39 21.06 8.00 -22.82
C THR A 39 21.42 6.59 -23.29
N THR A 40 21.98 5.78 -22.40
CA THR A 40 22.23 4.34 -22.55
C THR A 40 21.90 3.66 -21.21
N PRO A 41 21.45 2.40 -21.18
CA PRO A 41 21.07 1.74 -19.93
C PRO A 41 22.22 1.73 -18.92
N GLY A 42 22.01 2.33 -17.74
CA GLY A 42 23.03 2.44 -16.69
C GLY A 42 24.17 3.45 -16.98
N GLY A 43 23.97 4.32 -17.97
CA GLY A 43 24.89 5.41 -18.33
C GLY A 43 24.67 6.69 -17.50
N PRO A 44 25.47 7.75 -17.73
CA PRO A 44 25.24 9.04 -17.09
C PRO A 44 23.90 9.65 -17.54
N THR A 45 23.18 10.27 -16.61
CA THR A 45 21.97 11.03 -16.93
C THR A 45 22.33 12.34 -17.63
N VAL A 46 21.47 12.76 -18.56
CA VAL A 46 21.51 14.07 -19.19
C VAL A 46 20.19 14.78 -18.93
N VAL A 47 20.24 16.12 -18.88
CA VAL A 47 19.03 16.93 -18.81
C VAL A 47 18.66 17.39 -20.21
N LEU A 48 17.53 16.92 -20.72
CA LEU A 48 16.97 17.32 -22.01
C LEU A 48 15.74 18.17 -21.80
N ASN A 49 15.55 19.17 -22.67
CA ASN A 49 14.41 20.09 -22.58
C ASN A 49 13.43 19.85 -23.73
N GLY A 50 12.14 19.88 -23.41
CA GLY A 50 11.07 19.77 -24.40
C GLY A 50 9.87 18.95 -23.94
N THR A 51 8.94 18.72 -24.86
CA THR A 51 7.92 17.69 -24.69
C THR A 51 8.59 16.30 -24.70
N VAL A 52 7.88 15.29 -24.23
CA VAL A 52 8.36 13.91 -24.25
C VAL A 52 8.72 13.42 -25.66
N GLU A 53 8.02 13.90 -26.70
CA GLU A 53 8.35 13.59 -28.10
C GLU A 53 9.68 14.22 -28.53
N LYS A 54 9.93 15.47 -28.09
CA LYS A 54 11.18 16.20 -28.36
C LYS A 54 12.36 15.64 -27.53
N VAL A 55 12.09 15.14 -26.34
CA VAL A 55 13.08 14.46 -25.51
C VAL A 55 13.44 13.12 -26.13
N LEU A 56 12.44 12.35 -26.59
CA LEU A 56 12.67 11.10 -27.31
C LEU A 56 13.43 11.34 -28.61
N SER A 57 13.14 12.42 -29.37
CA SER A 57 13.91 12.75 -30.57
C SER A 57 15.37 13.10 -30.26
N GLN A 58 15.63 13.88 -29.21
CA GLN A 58 16.99 14.17 -28.74
C GLN A 58 17.72 12.90 -28.27
N LEU A 59 17.02 12.00 -27.59
CA LEU A 59 17.56 10.71 -27.17
C LEU A 59 17.92 9.82 -28.37
N ARG A 60 17.10 9.81 -29.44
CA ARG A 60 17.40 9.13 -30.71
C ARG A 60 18.63 9.72 -31.42
N GLU A 61 18.86 11.04 -31.33
CA GLU A 61 20.06 11.68 -31.87
C GLU A 61 21.32 11.33 -31.06
N ILE A 62 21.20 11.28 -29.73
CA ILE A 62 22.31 10.95 -28.82
C ILE A 62 22.64 9.45 -28.89
N ASN A 63 21.62 8.60 -28.98
CA ASN A 63 21.73 7.16 -29.09
C ASN A 63 20.71 6.62 -30.12
N PRO A 64 21.15 6.35 -31.37
CA PRO A 64 20.27 5.79 -32.40
C PRO A 64 19.67 4.41 -32.06
N ASN A 65 20.21 3.70 -31.07
CA ASN A 65 19.69 2.41 -30.59
C ASN A 65 18.85 2.54 -29.31
N TYR A 66 18.55 3.76 -28.86
CA TYR A 66 17.90 4.04 -27.57
C TYR A 66 16.67 3.16 -27.32
N GLU A 67 15.81 3.00 -28.33
CA GLU A 67 14.55 2.28 -28.21
C GLU A 67 14.74 0.77 -28.07
N ALA A 68 15.74 0.23 -28.75
CA ALA A 68 16.11 -1.17 -28.63
C ALA A 68 16.79 -1.47 -27.28
N GLU A 69 17.58 -0.53 -26.76
CA GLU A 69 18.33 -0.68 -25.51
C GLU A 69 17.47 -0.48 -24.25
N PHE A 70 16.49 0.43 -24.30
CA PHE A 70 15.54 0.67 -23.22
C PHE A 70 14.19 -0.07 -23.41
N ALA A 71 14.07 -0.90 -24.46
CA ALA A 71 12.85 -1.61 -24.83
C ALA A 71 11.60 -0.71 -24.95
N THR A 72 11.78 0.52 -25.41
CA THR A 72 10.69 1.49 -25.56
C THR A 72 10.00 1.25 -26.91
N VAL A 73 8.71 0.93 -26.88
CA VAL A 73 7.91 0.76 -28.10
C VAL A 73 6.94 1.92 -28.19
N VAL A 74 7.20 2.86 -29.10
CA VAL A 74 6.26 3.93 -29.39
C VAL A 74 5.73 3.78 -30.82
N PRO A 75 4.42 3.52 -31.01
CA PRO A 75 3.86 3.45 -32.35
C PRO A 75 3.89 4.83 -33.02
N GLU A 76 4.62 4.95 -34.13
CA GLU A 76 4.53 6.10 -35.04
C GLU A 76 3.18 6.07 -35.75
N ILE A 77 2.38 7.12 -35.56
CA ILE A 77 1.15 7.34 -36.31
C ILE A 77 1.40 8.52 -37.25
N ASP A 78 1.62 8.22 -38.53
CA ASP A 78 1.95 9.19 -39.58
C ASP A 78 0.76 10.04 -40.06
N GLN A 79 -0.42 9.94 -39.44
CA GLN A 79 -1.63 10.63 -39.88
C GLN A 79 -2.39 11.29 -38.72
N PRO A 80 -2.92 12.52 -38.92
CA PRO A 80 -3.80 13.15 -37.94
C PRO A 80 -5.07 12.32 -37.78
N ALA A 81 -5.58 12.22 -36.56
CA ALA A 81 -6.95 11.77 -36.35
C ALA A 81 -7.90 12.67 -37.16
N GLU A 82 -8.66 12.09 -38.09
CA GLU A 82 -9.65 12.83 -38.88
C GLU A 82 -10.68 13.49 -37.94
N GLN A 83 -11.08 14.73 -38.27
CA GLN A 83 -12.18 15.42 -37.60
C GLN A 83 -13.43 14.55 -37.65
N ALA A 84 -13.80 13.94 -36.51
CA ALA A 84 -15.16 13.49 -36.32
C ALA A 84 -16.04 14.73 -36.42
N THR A 85 -16.98 14.73 -37.36
CA THR A 85 -17.99 15.78 -37.52
C THR A 85 -18.62 16.08 -36.17
N GLU A 86 -18.68 17.37 -35.80
CA GLU A 86 -19.29 17.86 -34.57
C GLU A 86 -20.70 17.28 -34.39
N GLU A 87 -20.80 16.18 -33.65
CA GLU A 87 -22.04 15.81 -32.98
C GLU A 87 -22.04 16.53 -31.63
N GLU A 88 -22.78 17.62 -31.64
CA GLU A 88 -23.17 18.46 -30.52
C GLU A 88 -24.02 17.63 -29.53
N HIS A 89 -23.40 16.69 -28.83
CA HIS A 89 -23.98 16.05 -27.66
C HIS A 89 -23.31 16.56 -26.40
N ALA A 90 -23.76 17.75 -26.00
CA ALA A 90 -23.75 18.18 -24.61
C ALA A 90 -24.53 17.15 -23.77
N SER A 91 -23.85 16.10 -23.33
CA SER A 91 -24.42 15.07 -22.48
C SER A 91 -24.57 15.62 -21.06
N SER A 92 -25.79 16.10 -20.78
CA SER A 92 -26.25 16.67 -19.50
C SER A 92 -26.28 15.68 -18.32
N HIS A 93 -25.49 14.61 -18.38
CA HIS A 93 -25.53 13.48 -17.44
C HIS A 93 -24.19 13.26 -16.71
N LEU A 94 -23.16 14.05 -17.04
CA LEU A 94 -21.86 13.95 -16.39
C LEU A 94 -21.83 14.83 -15.13
N ALA A 95 -21.78 14.17 -13.96
CA ALA A 95 -21.55 14.84 -12.70
C ALA A 95 -20.06 15.17 -12.53
N LYS A 96 -19.77 16.38 -12.03
CA LYS A 96 -18.42 16.84 -11.70
C LYS A 96 -17.81 15.92 -10.63
N ARG A 97 -16.77 15.16 -10.99
CA ARG A 97 -15.84 14.60 -9.99
C ARG A 97 -15.01 15.79 -9.45
N GLY A 98 -14.77 15.88 -8.14
CA GLY A 98 -14.11 17.04 -7.49
C GLY A 98 -12.78 17.45 -8.15
N ASP A 99 -12.31 18.69 -7.90
CA ASP A 99 -11.12 19.41 -8.45
C ASP A 99 -10.77 19.29 -9.94
N VAL A 100 -11.49 18.47 -10.71
CA VAL A 100 -11.37 18.37 -12.16
C VAL A 100 -12.22 19.46 -12.79
N VAL A 101 -11.54 20.36 -13.49
CA VAL A 101 -12.16 21.46 -14.21
C VAL A 101 -12.31 21.05 -15.68
N CYS A 102 -13.42 20.38 -16.00
CA CYS A 102 -13.77 20.02 -17.39
C CYS A 102 -14.35 21.20 -18.15
N GLY A 103 -14.19 21.22 -19.49
CA GLY A 103 -14.89 22.16 -20.38
C GLY A 103 -14.37 23.61 -20.36
N LYS A 104 -13.23 23.90 -19.72
CA LYS A 104 -12.58 25.23 -19.74
C LYS A 104 -11.56 25.43 -20.86
N PHE A 105 -11.17 24.35 -21.55
CA PHE A 105 -10.19 24.39 -22.63
C PHE A 105 -10.81 23.82 -23.91
N PRO A 106 -10.29 24.16 -25.11
CA PRO A 106 -10.70 23.54 -26.36
C PRO A 106 -10.63 22.01 -26.29
N THR A 107 -11.56 21.34 -26.96
CA THR A 107 -11.60 19.87 -27.00
C THR A 107 -10.33 19.31 -27.65
N ALA A 108 -9.69 18.35 -26.98
CA ALA A 108 -8.58 17.58 -27.51
C ALA A 108 -9.07 16.21 -28.01
N TYR A 109 -8.38 15.63 -29.00
CA TYR A 109 -8.68 14.30 -29.48
C TYR A 109 -8.15 13.27 -28.49
N ALA A 110 -9.06 12.44 -27.95
CA ALA A 110 -8.73 11.43 -26.94
C ALA A 110 -7.59 10.50 -27.39
N ASN A 111 -7.55 10.12 -28.67
CA ASN A 111 -6.49 9.28 -29.24
C ASN A 111 -5.11 9.95 -29.20
N ASN A 112 -5.04 11.27 -29.40
CA ASN A 112 -3.78 12.02 -29.36
C ASN A 112 -3.31 12.22 -27.90
N ILE A 113 -4.23 12.34 -26.95
CA ILE A 113 -3.91 12.41 -25.51
C ILE A 113 -3.47 11.05 -24.98
N ASP A 114 -4.14 9.97 -25.38
CA ASP A 114 -3.73 8.60 -25.04
C ASP A 114 -2.35 8.27 -25.63
N GLN A 115 -2.05 8.74 -26.84
CA GLN A 115 -0.70 8.67 -27.42
C GLN A 115 0.32 9.43 -26.56
N GLY A 116 0.01 10.66 -26.15
CA GLY A 116 0.87 11.43 -25.24
C GLY A 116 1.14 10.70 -23.92
N ILE A 117 0.11 10.12 -23.30
CA ILE A 117 0.24 9.32 -22.07
C ILE A 117 1.15 8.10 -22.31
N LYS A 118 1.05 7.44 -23.47
CA LYS A 118 1.95 6.33 -23.83
C LYS A 118 3.39 6.79 -23.97
N TYR A 119 3.66 7.93 -24.62
CA TYR A 119 5.01 8.51 -24.66
C TYR A 119 5.56 8.80 -23.25
N LEU A 120 4.73 9.38 -22.37
CA LEU A 120 5.12 9.69 -20.99
C LEU A 120 5.47 8.44 -20.17
N ARG A 121 4.86 7.30 -20.48
CA ARG A 121 5.14 6.02 -19.84
C ARG A 121 6.33 5.28 -20.44
N SER A 122 6.70 5.62 -21.69
CA SER A 122 7.78 4.94 -22.42
C SER A 122 9.14 5.60 -22.22
N VAL A 123 9.22 6.83 -21.71
CA VAL A 123 10.50 7.49 -21.44
C VAL A 123 10.83 7.37 -19.95
N PRO A 124 11.78 6.50 -19.55
CA PRO A 124 12.24 6.43 -18.17
C PRO A 124 13.04 7.70 -17.85
N GLY A 125 12.47 8.55 -17.00
CA GLY A 125 13.08 9.80 -16.58
C GLY A 125 12.27 10.48 -15.48
N GLN A 126 12.92 11.38 -14.75
CA GLN A 126 12.25 12.17 -13.72
C GLN A 126 11.87 13.53 -14.32
N PRO A 127 10.59 13.79 -14.63
CA PRO A 127 10.18 15.08 -15.16
C PRO A 127 10.31 16.14 -14.06
N GLN A 128 10.94 17.26 -14.40
CA GLN A 128 11.19 18.35 -13.49
C GLN A 128 10.49 19.63 -13.97
N ARG A 129 9.99 20.41 -13.03
CA ARG A 129 9.29 21.65 -13.34
C ARG A 129 9.61 22.74 -12.35
N GLY A 130 10.11 23.88 -12.85
CA GLY A 130 10.55 25.02 -12.07
C GLY A 130 9.48 25.61 -11.13
N PRO A 131 9.89 26.47 -10.18
CA PRO A 131 8.99 27.13 -9.25
C PRO A 131 7.94 28.01 -9.94
N GLY A 132 6.67 27.88 -9.55
CA GLY A 132 5.59 28.84 -9.79
C GLY A 132 5.53 29.96 -8.73
N PRO A 133 4.35 30.60 -8.51
CA PRO A 133 3.05 30.23 -9.04
C PRO A 133 2.86 30.64 -10.50
N GLY A 134 2.06 29.87 -11.24
CA GLY A 134 1.71 30.25 -12.59
C GLY A 134 2.72 29.84 -13.66
N SER A 135 3.55 28.81 -13.48
CA SER A 135 4.32 28.27 -14.61
C SER A 135 3.52 27.09 -15.20
N CYS A 136 3.44 26.95 -16.54
CA CYS A 136 2.93 25.79 -17.27
C CYS A 136 3.97 25.28 -18.29
N GLY A 137 4.06 23.96 -18.47
CA GLY A 137 4.96 23.32 -19.41
C GLY A 137 4.20 22.30 -20.21
N GLN A 138 4.39 22.32 -21.53
CA GLN A 138 3.78 21.33 -22.40
C GLN A 138 4.57 20.03 -22.28
N VAL A 139 3.94 18.98 -21.76
CA VAL A 139 4.59 17.68 -21.49
C VAL A 139 4.53 16.77 -22.70
N SER A 140 3.45 16.85 -23.45
CA SER A 140 3.23 16.13 -24.70
C SER A 140 2.37 16.98 -25.62
N CYS A 141 2.63 16.91 -26.91
CA CYS A 141 1.85 17.59 -27.93
C CYS A 141 1.80 16.74 -29.20
N SER A 142 0.59 16.50 -29.69
CA SER A 142 0.36 15.82 -30.96
C SER A 142 -0.84 16.46 -31.66
N TRP A 143 -0.60 17.05 -32.83
CA TRP A 143 -1.60 17.80 -33.62
C TRP A 143 -2.29 18.92 -32.81
N SER A 144 -3.62 18.94 -32.78
CA SER A 144 -4.42 19.91 -32.01
C SER A 144 -4.67 19.46 -30.56
N SER A 145 -3.78 18.66 -29.96
CA SER A 145 -3.95 18.10 -28.61
C SER A 145 -2.64 18.18 -27.83
N ALA A 146 -2.74 18.59 -26.58
CA ALA A 146 -1.57 18.75 -25.73
C ALA A 146 -1.89 18.38 -24.28
N ILE A 147 -0.91 17.77 -23.62
CA ILE A 147 -0.91 17.52 -22.19
C ILE A 147 -0.03 18.58 -21.54
N TRP A 148 -0.59 19.31 -20.59
CA TRP A 148 0.10 20.36 -19.86
C TRP A 148 0.28 19.96 -18.41
N TRP A 149 1.48 20.20 -17.89
CA TRP A 149 1.77 20.13 -16.46
C TRP A 149 2.07 21.54 -16.00
N CYS A 150 1.41 21.98 -14.93
CA CYS A 150 1.60 23.29 -14.33
C CYS A 150 2.01 23.09 -12.86
N ASN A 151 2.80 24.01 -12.34
CA ASN A 151 3.37 23.99 -11.00
C ASN A 151 3.08 25.34 -10.39
N ASP A 152 2.16 25.36 -9.44
CA ASP A 152 1.82 26.56 -8.68
C ASP A 152 2.60 26.69 -7.38
N ASN A 153 3.45 25.72 -7.08
CA ASN A 153 4.32 25.76 -5.91
C ASN A 153 5.50 26.68 -6.18
N THR A 154 5.96 27.43 -5.19
CA THR A 154 7.11 28.35 -5.30
C THR A 154 8.48 27.65 -5.40
N PHE A 155 8.51 26.35 -5.67
CA PHE A 155 9.72 25.52 -5.74
C PHE A 155 9.59 24.45 -6.83
N THR A 156 10.73 23.96 -7.34
CA THR A 156 10.78 22.95 -8.39
C THR A 156 10.15 21.63 -7.93
N LYS A 157 9.29 21.02 -8.75
CA LYS A 157 8.71 19.70 -8.49
C LYS A 157 9.35 18.65 -9.40
N VAL A 158 9.64 17.48 -8.82
CA VAL A 158 10.18 16.29 -9.50
C VAL A 158 9.33 15.09 -9.11
N LEU A 159 8.91 14.27 -10.08
CA LEU A 159 8.04 13.11 -9.84
C LEU A 159 8.85 11.79 -9.93
N PRO A 160 8.67 10.83 -8.99
CA PRO A 160 9.44 9.58 -8.97
C PRO A 160 8.90 8.44 -9.88
N SER A 161 7.62 8.06 -9.81
CA SER A 161 6.78 7.27 -10.78
C SER A 161 5.41 6.95 -10.11
N PHE A 162 4.53 6.09 -10.67
CA PHE A 162 3.07 6.15 -10.40
C PHE A 162 2.27 4.95 -9.78
N ASN A 163 2.79 3.80 -9.30
CA ASN A 163 1.92 2.62 -8.87
C ASN A 163 2.37 1.90 -7.53
N ASN A 164 1.47 1.32 -6.64
CA ASN A 164 1.64 0.13 -5.68
C ASN A 164 0.55 -0.13 -4.52
N ILE A 165 0.22 -1.41 -4.08
CA ILE A 165 -0.41 -1.97 -2.77
C ILE A 165 -0.53 -3.57 -2.53
N ALA A 166 -0.72 -4.04 -1.25
CA ALA A 166 -1.37 -5.23 -0.54
C ALA A 166 -1.34 -6.76 -0.88
N ASP A 167 -0.87 -7.55 0.13
CA ASP A 167 -1.21 -8.96 0.54
C ASP A 167 -0.53 -9.43 1.89
N VAL A 168 -0.57 -8.62 2.94
CA VAL A 168 0.61 -8.45 3.84
C VAL A 168 0.38 -8.61 5.36
N THR A 169 -0.80 -9.08 5.79
CA THR A 169 -1.17 -9.28 7.21
C THR A 169 -0.25 -10.21 7.98
N PHE A 170 0.26 -11.27 7.33
CA PHE A 170 1.21 -12.22 7.93
C PHE A 170 2.51 -11.56 8.39
N SER A 171 2.82 -10.39 7.82
CA SER A 171 3.99 -9.61 8.17
C SER A 171 3.65 -8.52 9.17
N TYR A 172 2.64 -7.68 8.92
CA TYR A 172 2.39 -6.51 9.77
C TYR A 172 1.75 -6.81 11.12
N THR A 173 1.05 -7.94 11.25
CA THR A 173 0.37 -8.31 12.50
C THR A 173 0.92 -9.62 13.06
N THR A 174 0.99 -10.67 12.25
CA THR A 174 1.18 -12.04 12.78
C THR A 174 2.63 -12.54 12.76
N ALA A 175 3.60 -11.73 12.36
CA ALA A 175 4.98 -12.17 12.11
C ALA A 175 5.67 -12.84 13.31
N PHE A 176 5.23 -12.50 14.52
CA PHE A 176 5.80 -12.98 15.78
C PHE A 176 4.78 -13.67 16.69
N TRP A 177 3.58 -13.97 16.18
CA TRP A 177 2.52 -14.64 16.94
C TRP A 177 2.91 -16.04 17.39
N THR A 178 2.48 -16.37 18.61
CA THR A 178 2.56 -17.69 19.23
C THR A 178 1.35 -18.55 18.85
N TRP A 179 1.28 -19.77 19.39
CA TRP A 179 0.08 -20.60 19.20
C TRP A 179 -1.15 -19.95 19.85
N GLU A 180 -0.98 -19.36 21.03
CA GLU A 180 -2.06 -18.78 21.82
C GLU A 180 -2.68 -17.56 21.10
N ASP A 181 -1.87 -16.76 20.41
CA ASP A 181 -2.36 -15.65 19.57
C ASP A 181 -3.20 -16.17 18.39
N TRP A 182 -2.71 -17.20 17.70
CA TRP A 182 -3.45 -17.83 16.60
C TRP A 182 -4.73 -18.54 17.06
N GLU A 183 -4.71 -19.22 18.20
CA GLU A 183 -5.91 -19.88 18.75
C GLU A 183 -7.01 -18.85 19.02
N LEU A 184 -6.64 -17.69 19.59
CA LEU A 184 -7.57 -16.58 19.81
C LEU A 184 -8.14 -16.02 18.49
N GLU A 185 -7.29 -15.79 17.49
CA GLU A 185 -7.73 -15.27 16.18
C GLU A 185 -8.67 -16.27 15.47
N LEU A 186 -8.37 -17.56 15.54
CA LEU A 186 -9.20 -18.60 14.93
C LEU A 186 -10.56 -18.73 15.62
N ASP A 187 -10.61 -18.60 16.94
CA ASP A 187 -11.86 -18.55 17.70
C ASP A 187 -12.66 -17.28 17.36
N TRP A 188 -11.99 -16.12 17.26
CA TRP A 188 -12.58 -14.86 16.83
C TRP A 188 -13.19 -14.98 15.42
N ALA A 189 -12.47 -15.61 14.50
CA ALA A 189 -12.88 -15.82 13.11
C ALA A 189 -14.12 -16.74 13.03
N ALA A 190 -14.08 -17.88 13.73
CA ALA A 190 -15.18 -18.84 13.75
C ALA A 190 -16.46 -18.24 14.35
N LEU A 191 -16.34 -17.46 15.43
CA LEU A 191 -17.49 -16.77 16.04
C LEU A 191 -18.16 -15.74 15.11
N ARG A 192 -17.43 -15.24 14.11
CA ARG A 192 -17.92 -14.28 13.10
C ARG A 192 -18.31 -14.92 11.79
N GLY A 193 -18.31 -16.26 11.73
CA GLY A 193 -18.74 -17.00 10.55
C GLY A 193 -17.72 -17.03 9.41
N ILE A 194 -16.46 -16.69 9.67
CA ILE A 194 -15.38 -16.92 8.70
C ILE A 194 -15.25 -18.43 8.52
N ASN A 195 -15.21 -18.88 7.26
CA ASN A 195 -15.14 -20.31 6.91
C ASN A 195 -14.05 -20.64 5.88
N LEU A 196 -13.30 -19.63 5.43
CA LEU A 196 -12.18 -19.73 4.50
C LEU A 196 -11.08 -18.79 5.00
N ILE A 197 -9.90 -19.32 5.31
CA ILE A 197 -8.82 -18.51 5.92
C ILE A 197 -7.46 -18.89 5.35
N LEU A 198 -6.62 -17.89 5.04
CA LEU A 198 -5.23 -18.11 4.62
C LEU A 198 -4.44 -18.78 5.74
N ALA A 199 -3.66 -19.81 5.40
CA ALA A 199 -2.83 -20.54 6.33
C ALA A 199 -1.41 -20.68 5.74
N TRP A 200 -0.59 -19.63 5.89
CA TRP A 200 0.74 -19.52 5.26
C TRP A 200 1.93 -19.68 6.22
N VAL A 201 1.68 -19.86 7.53
CA VAL A 201 2.76 -19.97 8.52
C VAL A 201 3.65 -21.17 8.15
N GLY A 202 4.98 -20.98 8.21
CA GLY A 202 5.94 -22.05 7.94
C GLY A 202 6.01 -22.55 6.49
N TYR A 203 5.43 -21.84 5.51
CA TYR A 203 5.55 -22.21 4.09
C TYR A 203 7.00 -22.37 3.63
N GLU A 204 7.93 -21.59 4.20
CA GLU A 204 9.37 -21.65 3.91
C GLU A 204 9.93 -23.07 4.08
N LYS A 205 9.38 -23.87 5.00
CA LYS A 205 9.77 -25.28 5.20
C LYS A 205 9.40 -26.14 3.99
N VAL A 206 8.16 -25.98 3.49
CA VAL A 206 7.64 -26.70 2.33
C VAL A 206 8.45 -26.35 1.09
N LEU A 207 8.67 -25.05 0.85
CA LEU A 207 9.45 -24.58 -0.29
C LEU A 207 10.90 -25.04 -0.22
N ARG A 208 11.56 -24.92 0.95
CA ARG A 208 12.93 -25.39 1.14
C ARG A 208 13.09 -26.87 0.84
N ASP A 209 12.15 -27.70 1.30
CA ASP A 209 12.22 -29.14 1.06
C ASP A 209 11.98 -29.49 -0.41
N ALA A 210 11.09 -28.78 -1.11
CA ALA A 210 10.88 -28.94 -2.55
C ALA A 210 12.13 -28.52 -3.36
N LEU A 211 12.79 -27.42 -2.98
CA LEU A 211 14.02 -26.96 -3.64
C LEU A 211 15.21 -27.91 -3.40
N ARG A 212 15.29 -28.53 -2.22
CA ARG A 212 16.27 -29.58 -1.93
C ARG A 212 16.07 -30.81 -2.80
N GLU A 213 14.82 -31.18 -3.06
CA GLU A 213 14.48 -32.35 -3.89
C GLU A 213 15.05 -32.21 -5.31
N ILE A 214 15.10 -31.00 -5.85
CA ILE A 214 15.69 -30.74 -7.16
C ILE A 214 17.22 -30.52 -7.14
N GLY A 215 17.85 -30.57 -5.96
CA GLY A 215 19.31 -30.59 -5.79
C GLY A 215 19.96 -29.30 -5.26
N MET A 216 19.17 -28.35 -4.72
CA MET A 216 19.72 -27.16 -4.05
C MET A 216 20.18 -27.48 -2.63
N THR A 217 21.22 -26.78 -2.15
CA THR A 217 21.71 -26.92 -0.77
C THR A 217 21.08 -25.87 0.15
N ASP A 218 21.18 -26.05 1.47
CA ASP A 218 20.67 -25.06 2.43
C ASP A 218 21.40 -23.74 2.34
N GLU A 219 22.69 -23.77 2.03
CA GLU A 219 23.51 -22.58 1.86
C GLU A 219 23.03 -21.73 0.68
N GLU A 220 22.35 -22.34 -0.29
CA GLU A 220 21.75 -21.65 -1.43
C GLU A 220 20.32 -21.20 -1.18
N ILE A 221 19.56 -21.96 -0.38
CA ILE A 221 18.15 -21.69 -0.11
C ILE A 221 17.96 -20.71 1.04
N LEU A 222 18.67 -20.86 2.17
CA LEU A 222 18.42 -20.04 3.35
C LEU A 222 18.62 -18.53 3.11
N PRO A 223 19.63 -18.08 2.32
CA PRO A 223 19.79 -16.67 2.00
C PRO A 223 18.69 -16.08 1.11
N PHE A 224 17.86 -16.92 0.47
CA PHE A 224 16.71 -16.46 -0.34
C PHE A 224 15.55 -15.97 0.54
N PHE A 225 15.39 -16.52 1.73
CA PHE A 225 14.31 -16.13 2.63
C PHE A 225 14.57 -14.79 3.30
N SER A 226 13.53 -13.98 3.41
CA SER A 226 13.58 -12.73 4.18
C SER A 226 13.52 -12.98 5.68
N GLY A 227 13.71 -11.93 6.47
CA GLY A 227 13.43 -12.00 7.90
C GLY A 227 11.92 -12.10 8.19
N PRO A 228 11.50 -12.52 9.39
CA PRO A 228 10.11 -12.89 9.67
C PRO A 228 9.08 -11.80 9.35
N ALA A 229 9.43 -10.55 9.65
CA ALA A 229 8.57 -9.39 9.42
C ALA A 229 8.38 -9.04 7.94
N PHE A 230 9.04 -9.74 7.01
CA PHE A 230 9.01 -9.43 5.58
C PHE A 230 8.64 -10.62 4.70
N GLN A 231 8.15 -11.71 5.30
CA GLN A 231 7.85 -12.95 4.59
C GLN A 231 6.71 -12.80 3.56
N ALA A 232 5.73 -11.92 3.80
CA ALA A 232 4.65 -11.68 2.83
C ALA A 232 5.20 -11.27 1.45
N TRP A 233 6.03 -10.22 1.40
CA TRP A 233 6.64 -9.74 0.16
C TRP A 233 7.68 -10.69 -0.43
N ASN A 234 8.28 -11.57 0.37
CA ASN A 234 9.16 -12.61 -0.16
C ASN A 234 8.36 -13.72 -0.87
N ARG A 235 7.23 -14.12 -0.30
CA ARG A 235 6.33 -15.14 -0.89
C ARG A 235 5.67 -14.67 -2.17
N LEU A 236 5.41 -13.37 -2.28
CA LEU A 236 4.91 -12.70 -3.50
C LEU A 236 6.02 -12.34 -4.50
N GLY A 237 7.29 -12.61 -4.17
CA GLY A 237 8.42 -12.39 -5.06
C GLY A 237 8.81 -10.93 -5.27
N ASN A 238 8.30 -10.00 -4.47
CA ASN A 238 8.70 -8.59 -4.52
C ASN A 238 10.13 -8.40 -4.00
N ILE A 239 10.46 -9.14 -2.94
CA ILE A 239 11.78 -9.11 -2.29
C ILE A 239 12.36 -10.51 -2.10
N GLN A 240 13.67 -10.56 -1.89
CA GLN A 240 14.39 -11.76 -1.46
C GLN A 240 15.46 -11.43 -0.45
N GLY A 241 15.86 -12.43 0.33
CA GLY A 241 16.90 -12.31 1.33
C GLY A 241 16.57 -11.36 2.48
N SER A 242 17.51 -11.25 3.41
CA SER A 242 17.31 -10.55 4.68
C SER A 242 18.36 -9.46 4.90
N TRP A 243 17.98 -8.45 5.69
CA TRP A 243 18.88 -7.42 6.21
C TRP A 243 18.87 -7.41 7.75
N GLY A 244 19.87 -6.75 8.35
CA GLY A 244 20.00 -6.63 9.81
C GLY A 244 20.54 -7.85 10.56
N GLY A 245 21.04 -8.88 9.87
CA GLY A 245 21.63 -10.04 10.50
C GLY A 245 21.82 -11.22 9.55
N GLN A 246 21.92 -12.43 10.11
CA GLN A 246 22.23 -13.65 9.36
C GLN A 246 21.02 -14.28 8.62
N GLY A 247 19.83 -13.70 8.74
CA GLY A 247 18.60 -14.26 8.17
C GLY A 247 17.94 -15.31 9.07
N VAL A 248 16.90 -15.95 8.57
CA VAL A 248 16.18 -17.01 9.29
C VAL A 248 16.97 -18.31 9.34
N SER A 249 16.88 -19.03 10.46
CA SER A 249 17.57 -20.31 10.63
C SER A 249 16.68 -21.49 10.26
N ALA A 250 17.28 -22.64 9.93
CA ALA A 250 16.54 -23.88 9.73
C ALA A 250 15.69 -24.28 10.95
N ALA A 251 16.15 -23.97 12.17
CA ALA A 251 15.41 -24.25 13.40
C ALA A 251 14.15 -23.36 13.53
N TRP A 252 14.24 -22.09 13.12
CA TRP A 252 13.07 -21.20 13.07
C TRP A 252 12.07 -21.67 12.01
N ILE A 253 12.54 -22.04 10.82
CA ILE A 253 11.70 -22.59 9.73
C ILE A 253 10.94 -23.84 10.21
N GLU A 254 11.61 -24.74 10.94
CA GLU A 254 10.95 -25.92 11.52
C GLU A 254 9.91 -25.53 12.58
N ALA A 255 10.23 -24.58 13.46
CA ALA A 255 9.32 -24.15 14.51
C ALA A 255 8.04 -23.50 13.94
N GLN A 256 8.16 -22.70 12.88
CA GLN A 256 7.01 -22.13 12.17
C GLN A 256 6.15 -23.22 11.50
N PHE A 257 6.79 -24.25 10.95
CA PHE A 257 6.06 -25.38 10.36
C PHE A 257 5.31 -26.21 11.42
N GLU A 258 5.88 -26.41 12.60
CA GLU A 258 5.19 -27.03 13.73
C GLU A 258 4.02 -26.18 14.24
N LEU A 259 4.17 -24.86 14.26
CA LEU A 259 3.07 -23.94 14.56
C LEU A 259 1.93 -24.07 13.54
N GLN A 260 2.26 -24.11 12.25
CA GLN A 260 1.28 -24.28 11.18
C GLN A 260 0.48 -25.58 11.29
N LYS A 261 1.10 -26.69 11.73
CA LYS A 261 0.36 -27.94 11.98
C LYS A 261 -0.77 -27.74 13.01
N LYS A 262 -0.52 -26.95 14.05
CA LYS A 262 -1.56 -26.61 15.05
C LYS A 262 -2.63 -25.71 14.45
N ILE A 263 -2.23 -24.67 13.70
CA ILE A 263 -3.13 -23.71 13.02
C ILE A 263 -4.08 -24.46 12.09
N VAL A 264 -3.55 -25.26 11.17
CA VAL A 264 -4.36 -26.01 10.20
C VAL A 264 -5.29 -27.01 10.90
N ASN A 265 -4.82 -27.69 11.94
CA ASN A 265 -5.66 -28.59 12.71
C ASN A 265 -6.85 -27.86 13.36
N ARG A 266 -6.62 -26.67 13.94
CA ARG A 266 -7.68 -25.88 14.58
C ARG A 266 -8.65 -25.26 13.58
N ILE A 267 -8.16 -24.80 12.43
CA ILE A 267 -9.01 -24.34 11.32
C ILE A 267 -10.02 -25.44 10.95
N VAL A 268 -9.54 -26.66 10.74
CA VAL A 268 -10.38 -27.82 10.39
C VAL A 268 -11.32 -28.22 11.54
N GLU A 269 -10.83 -28.20 12.79
CA GLU A 269 -11.63 -28.49 13.98
C GLU A 269 -12.84 -27.54 14.11
N LEU A 270 -12.63 -26.26 13.79
CA LEU A 270 -13.66 -25.21 13.80
C LEU A 270 -14.59 -25.27 12.57
N GLY A 271 -14.39 -26.21 11.66
CA GLY A 271 -15.19 -26.37 10.44
C GLY A 271 -14.87 -25.35 9.34
N MET A 272 -13.73 -24.66 9.45
CA MET A 272 -13.23 -23.74 8.43
C MET A 272 -12.33 -24.46 7.41
N THR A 273 -12.15 -23.87 6.24
CA THR A 273 -11.26 -24.36 5.18
C THR A 273 -9.95 -23.59 5.20
N PRO A 274 -8.80 -24.24 5.42
CA PRO A 274 -7.50 -23.59 5.30
C PRO A 274 -7.16 -23.38 3.83
N VAL A 275 -6.79 -22.17 3.44
CA VAL A 275 -6.21 -21.90 2.12
C VAL A 275 -4.70 -22.02 2.24
N LEU A 276 -4.16 -23.06 1.62
CA LEU A 276 -2.73 -23.37 1.67
C LEU A 276 -1.98 -22.70 0.50
N PRO A 277 -0.73 -22.27 0.67
CA PRO A 277 0.05 -21.71 -0.43
C PRO A 277 0.39 -22.76 -1.48
N ALA A 278 0.46 -22.34 -2.74
CA ALA A 278 1.00 -23.11 -3.84
C ALA A 278 2.33 -22.52 -4.33
N PHE A 279 3.04 -23.25 -5.21
CA PHE A 279 4.30 -22.77 -5.77
C PHE A 279 4.05 -21.64 -6.77
N SER A 280 4.43 -20.41 -6.42
CA SER A 280 4.21 -19.22 -7.24
C SER A 280 5.23 -19.04 -8.36
N GLY A 281 6.33 -19.81 -8.38
CA GLY A 281 7.39 -19.69 -9.40
C GLY A 281 8.64 -18.96 -8.93
N PHE A 282 8.61 -18.27 -7.79
CA PHE A 282 9.78 -17.58 -7.26
C PHE A 282 10.79 -18.56 -6.67
N VAL A 283 12.06 -18.44 -7.08
CA VAL A 283 13.14 -19.39 -6.75
C VAL A 283 14.46 -18.68 -6.46
N PRO A 284 15.38 -19.29 -5.68
CA PRO A 284 16.74 -18.79 -5.54
C PRO A 284 17.50 -18.82 -6.88
N HIS A 285 18.48 -17.92 -7.05
CA HIS A 285 19.36 -17.90 -8.24
C HIS A 285 20.08 -19.24 -8.51
N ALA A 286 20.23 -20.10 -7.50
CA ALA A 286 20.80 -21.44 -7.63
C ALA A 286 19.99 -22.36 -8.58
N ILE A 287 18.77 -21.98 -8.99
CA ILE A 287 17.96 -22.73 -9.95
C ILE A 287 18.71 -23.06 -11.24
N GLN A 288 19.51 -22.12 -11.77
CA GLN A 288 20.27 -22.38 -13.00
C GLN A 288 21.42 -23.37 -12.81
N ARG A 289 21.89 -23.59 -11.58
CA ARG A 289 22.88 -24.65 -11.30
C ARG A 289 22.25 -26.03 -11.38
N VAL A 290 21.07 -26.19 -10.79
CA VAL A 290 20.38 -27.49 -10.66
C VAL A 290 19.49 -27.83 -11.86
N ARG A 291 19.07 -26.81 -12.61
CA ARG A 291 18.30 -26.90 -13.85
C ARG A 291 18.85 -25.89 -14.87
N PRO A 292 19.99 -26.17 -15.53
CA PRO A 292 20.65 -25.21 -16.43
C PRO A 292 19.84 -24.80 -17.66
N GLN A 293 18.81 -25.57 -18.02
CA GLN A 293 17.92 -25.30 -19.14
C GLN A 293 16.58 -24.69 -18.70
N ALA A 294 16.40 -24.44 -17.39
CA ALA A 294 15.16 -23.87 -16.89
C ALA A 294 14.93 -22.47 -17.43
N THR A 295 13.69 -22.20 -17.86
CA THR A 295 13.26 -20.88 -18.32
C THR A 295 12.97 -20.00 -17.13
N VAL A 296 13.90 -19.11 -16.81
CA VAL A 296 13.82 -18.19 -15.67
C VAL A 296 13.90 -16.75 -16.17
N VAL A 297 12.99 -15.90 -15.71
CA VAL A 297 13.00 -14.46 -15.92
C VAL A 297 13.16 -13.76 -14.57
N ASN A 298 13.86 -12.63 -14.51
CA ASN A 298 13.90 -11.85 -13.28
C ASN A 298 12.66 -10.97 -13.19
N GLY A 299 12.08 -10.84 -11.99
CA GLY A 299 11.07 -9.83 -11.71
C GLY A 299 11.62 -8.41 -11.87
N SER A 300 10.73 -7.41 -11.85
CA SER A 300 11.12 -6.00 -11.83
C SER A 300 11.71 -5.58 -10.49
N GLN A 301 12.58 -4.56 -10.50
CA GLN A 301 13.01 -3.90 -9.26
C GLN A 301 11.79 -3.31 -8.54
N TRP A 302 11.66 -3.63 -7.26
CA TRP A 302 10.48 -3.27 -6.48
C TRP A 302 10.79 -2.21 -5.42
N SER A 303 10.01 -1.13 -5.40
CA SER A 303 10.03 -0.05 -4.39
C SER A 303 11.42 0.49 -4.01
N GLY A 304 12.33 0.59 -4.98
CA GLY A 304 13.68 1.14 -4.77
C GLY A 304 14.63 0.21 -3.99
N PHE A 305 14.27 -1.05 -3.79
CA PHE A 305 15.15 -2.02 -3.14
C PHE A 305 16.43 -2.24 -3.95
N PRO A 306 17.60 -2.37 -3.29
CA PRO A 306 18.82 -2.80 -3.97
C PRO A 306 18.60 -4.15 -4.65
N GLN A 307 19.11 -4.33 -5.86
CA GLN A 307 18.91 -5.53 -6.70
C GLN A 307 19.09 -6.85 -5.95
N LYS A 308 20.07 -6.95 -5.04
CA LYS A 308 20.29 -8.15 -4.22
C LYS A 308 19.09 -8.59 -3.36
N PHE A 309 18.14 -7.69 -3.12
CA PHE A 309 16.96 -7.90 -2.28
C PHE A 309 15.65 -7.84 -3.05
N THR A 310 15.66 -7.75 -4.38
CA THR A 310 14.47 -7.71 -5.23
C THR A 310 14.80 -8.41 -6.57
N GLU A 311 14.10 -8.09 -7.66
CA GLU A 311 14.29 -8.71 -8.99
C GLU A 311 14.31 -10.25 -8.91
N VAL A 312 13.38 -10.79 -8.12
CA VAL A 312 13.40 -12.19 -7.72
C VAL A 312 13.31 -13.09 -8.96
N PRO A 313 14.17 -14.12 -9.08
CA PRO A 313 14.08 -15.06 -10.19
C PRO A 313 12.74 -15.79 -10.19
N PHE A 314 12.05 -15.72 -11.32
CA PHE A 314 10.75 -16.31 -11.58
C PHE A 314 10.90 -17.44 -12.60
N LEU A 315 10.72 -18.68 -12.14
CA LEU A 315 10.64 -19.88 -12.96
C LEU A 315 9.31 -19.87 -13.74
N SER A 316 9.40 -19.89 -15.06
CA SER A 316 8.23 -19.85 -15.93
C SER A 316 7.31 -21.05 -15.68
N PRO A 317 5.98 -20.85 -15.54
CA PRO A 317 4.98 -21.92 -15.56
C PRO A 317 5.03 -22.83 -16.79
N LEU A 318 5.63 -22.36 -17.90
CA LEU A 318 5.81 -23.15 -19.12
C LEU A 318 6.96 -24.17 -19.00
N ASP A 319 7.80 -24.04 -17.97
CA ASP A 319 8.92 -24.95 -17.71
C ASP A 319 8.45 -26.20 -16.96
N GLU A 320 8.95 -27.38 -17.35
CA GLU A 320 8.58 -28.64 -16.69
C GLU A 320 8.97 -28.68 -15.19
N THR A 321 10.03 -27.94 -14.82
CA THR A 321 10.48 -27.81 -13.43
C THR A 321 9.42 -27.12 -12.57
N PHE A 322 8.64 -26.20 -13.14
CA PHE A 322 7.55 -25.55 -12.39
C PHE A 322 6.51 -26.58 -11.96
N ALA A 323 6.09 -27.45 -12.88
CA ALA A 323 5.12 -28.51 -12.59
C ALA A 323 5.69 -29.57 -11.62
N GLU A 324 6.99 -29.88 -11.69
CA GLU A 324 7.69 -30.73 -10.73
C GLU A 324 7.62 -30.15 -9.30
N LEU A 325 7.99 -28.87 -9.14
CA LEU A 325 7.96 -28.17 -7.85
C LEU A 325 6.54 -27.98 -7.32
N GLN A 326 5.59 -27.63 -8.18
CA GLN A 326 4.18 -27.51 -7.81
C GLN A 326 3.66 -28.82 -7.22
N ARG A 327 3.95 -29.97 -7.87
CA ARG A 327 3.57 -31.29 -7.34
C ARG A 327 4.24 -31.56 -5.99
N SER A 328 5.53 -31.25 -5.84
CA SER A 328 6.26 -31.45 -4.58
C SER A 328 5.66 -30.62 -3.44
N VAL A 329 5.42 -29.32 -3.66
CA VAL A 329 4.84 -28.40 -2.67
C VAL A 329 3.48 -28.88 -2.18
N ILE A 330 2.57 -29.21 -3.11
CA ILE A 330 1.22 -29.67 -2.76
C ILE A 330 1.26 -31.02 -2.04
N SER A 331 2.05 -31.98 -2.54
CA SER A 331 2.15 -33.32 -1.95
C SER A 331 2.73 -33.29 -0.53
N ARG A 332 3.73 -32.43 -0.28
CA ARG A 332 4.32 -32.23 1.05
C ARG A 332 3.33 -31.65 2.05
N GLN A 333 2.53 -30.69 1.63
CA GLN A 333 1.47 -30.14 2.46
C GLN A 333 0.38 -31.17 2.76
N MET A 334 -0.06 -31.94 1.76
CA MET A 334 -1.02 -33.04 1.97
C MET A 334 -0.45 -34.12 2.90
N HIS A 335 0.85 -34.42 2.83
CA HIS A 335 1.49 -35.36 3.74
C HIS A 335 1.55 -34.82 5.18
N ALA A 336 1.84 -33.53 5.34
CA ALA A 336 2.00 -32.91 6.65
C ALA A 336 0.68 -32.60 7.36
N PHE A 337 -0.33 -32.16 6.61
CA PHE A 337 -1.58 -31.66 7.15
C PHE A 337 -2.78 -32.56 6.86
N GLY A 338 -2.64 -33.52 5.94
CA GLY A 338 -3.75 -34.32 5.42
C GLY A 338 -4.43 -33.67 4.22
N ASN A 339 -5.44 -34.34 3.66
CA ASN A 339 -6.27 -33.80 2.58
C ASN A 339 -7.37 -32.87 3.15
N VAL A 340 -6.93 -31.74 3.70
CA VAL A 340 -7.78 -30.81 4.48
C VAL A 340 -8.35 -29.65 3.66
N THR A 341 -7.86 -29.45 2.44
CA THR A 341 -8.31 -28.38 1.56
C THR A 341 -8.15 -28.76 0.10
N HIS A 342 -8.90 -28.04 -0.73
CA HIS A 342 -8.76 -28.04 -2.17
C HIS A 342 -8.50 -26.62 -2.70
N VAL A 343 -8.39 -25.61 -1.84
CA VAL A 343 -8.17 -24.21 -2.22
C VAL A 343 -6.71 -23.83 -1.98
N TYR A 344 -6.04 -23.34 -3.01
CA TYR A 344 -4.62 -22.98 -2.95
C TYR A 344 -4.38 -21.52 -3.38
N ALA A 345 -3.72 -20.75 -2.53
CA ALA A 345 -3.32 -19.38 -2.82
C ALA A 345 -2.06 -19.36 -3.69
N LEU A 346 -2.11 -18.62 -4.81
CA LEU A 346 -0.99 -18.50 -5.74
C LEU A 346 -1.06 -17.17 -6.48
N ASP A 347 -0.07 -16.31 -6.26
CA ASP A 347 0.04 -15.00 -6.92
C ASP A 347 1.44 -14.83 -7.53
N GLN A 348 1.48 -14.45 -8.80
CA GLN A 348 2.72 -14.38 -9.60
C GLN A 348 3.12 -12.94 -9.94
N PHE A 349 2.14 -12.04 -10.00
CA PHE A 349 2.30 -10.69 -10.57
C PHE A 349 1.77 -9.61 -9.62
N ASN A 350 1.84 -9.87 -8.32
CA ASN A 350 1.49 -8.87 -7.30
C ASN A 350 2.53 -7.75 -7.31
N GLU A 351 2.17 -6.58 -7.84
CA GLU A 351 3.09 -5.45 -8.04
C GLU A 351 4.36 -5.79 -8.85
N ILE A 352 4.29 -6.83 -9.69
CA ILE A 352 5.38 -7.26 -10.56
C ILE A 352 4.83 -7.39 -11.97
N ASN A 353 5.60 -6.95 -12.96
CA ASN A 353 5.19 -7.04 -14.36
C ASN A 353 5.43 -8.44 -14.92
N PRO A 354 4.46 -9.03 -15.65
CA PRO A 354 4.73 -10.18 -16.51
C PRO A 354 5.80 -9.83 -17.56
N ALA A 355 6.56 -10.83 -18.00
CA ALA A 355 7.61 -10.62 -19.01
C ALA A 355 7.06 -10.16 -20.38
N SER A 356 5.78 -10.40 -20.64
CA SER A 356 5.09 -9.95 -21.85
C SER A 356 3.61 -9.70 -21.58
N GLY A 357 3.04 -8.71 -22.26
CA GLY A 357 1.60 -8.41 -22.27
C GLY A 357 0.83 -9.04 -23.43
N GLU A 358 1.47 -9.93 -24.20
CA GLU A 358 0.83 -10.66 -25.29
C GLU A 358 -0.25 -11.60 -24.76
N LEU A 359 -1.43 -11.58 -25.39
CA LEU A 359 -2.61 -12.29 -24.88
C LEU A 359 -2.39 -13.81 -24.80
N GLY A 360 -1.76 -14.39 -25.83
CA GLY A 360 -1.43 -15.82 -25.85
C GLY A 360 -0.47 -16.19 -24.72
N TYR A 361 0.55 -15.38 -24.48
CA TYR A 361 1.51 -15.60 -23.39
C TYR A 361 0.83 -15.58 -22.01
N LEU A 362 -0.01 -14.57 -21.74
CA LEU A 362 -0.74 -14.48 -20.47
C LEU A 362 -1.70 -15.65 -20.26
N ARG A 363 -2.40 -16.08 -21.33
CA ARG A 363 -3.25 -17.26 -21.29
C ARG A 363 -2.44 -18.53 -21.03
N ASP A 364 -1.30 -18.70 -21.68
CA ASP A 364 -0.49 -19.91 -21.56
C ASP A 364 0.12 -20.03 -20.15
N LEU A 365 0.58 -18.93 -19.55
CA LEU A 365 1.08 -18.91 -18.18
C LEU A 365 0.05 -19.44 -17.18
N SER A 366 -1.16 -18.89 -17.24
CA SER A 366 -2.27 -19.25 -16.34
C SER A 366 -2.78 -20.66 -16.63
N LEU A 367 -2.85 -21.07 -17.90
CA LEU A 367 -3.21 -22.44 -18.31
C LEU A 367 -2.24 -23.47 -17.71
N HIS A 368 -0.93 -23.26 -17.84
CA HIS A 368 0.06 -24.22 -17.31
C HIS A 368 0.13 -24.18 -15.78
N THR A 369 -0.04 -23.02 -15.17
CA THR A 369 -0.18 -22.89 -13.70
C THR A 369 -1.36 -23.71 -13.21
N TRP A 370 -2.55 -23.53 -13.79
CA TRP A 370 -3.74 -24.31 -13.45
C TRP A 370 -3.56 -25.81 -13.69
N GLN A 371 -3.04 -26.21 -14.85
CA GLN A 371 -2.79 -27.63 -15.14
C GLN A 371 -1.82 -28.27 -14.13
N SER A 372 -0.79 -27.55 -13.70
CA SER A 372 0.14 -28.03 -12.68
C SER A 372 -0.53 -28.22 -11.31
N LEU A 373 -1.45 -27.32 -10.92
CA LEU A 373 -2.28 -27.47 -9.73
C LEU A 373 -3.19 -28.70 -9.83
N LYS A 374 -3.92 -28.85 -10.95
CA LYS A 374 -4.81 -30.01 -11.18
C LYS A 374 -4.05 -31.33 -11.23
N ALA A 375 -2.83 -31.33 -11.75
CA ALA A 375 -1.97 -32.51 -11.78
C ALA A 375 -1.48 -32.93 -10.38
N ALA A 376 -1.38 -31.98 -9.44
CA ALA A 376 -1.01 -32.26 -8.06
C ALA A 376 -2.21 -32.63 -7.19
N ASN A 377 -3.34 -31.93 -7.38
CA ASN A 377 -4.62 -32.23 -6.74
C ASN A 377 -5.76 -32.01 -7.78
N PRO A 378 -6.45 -33.07 -8.25
CA PRO A 378 -7.53 -32.94 -9.23
C PRO A 378 -8.72 -32.09 -8.78
N ALA A 379 -8.88 -31.83 -7.47
CA ALA A 379 -9.91 -30.96 -6.92
C ALA A 379 -9.43 -29.51 -6.72
N ALA A 380 -8.17 -29.18 -7.07
CA ALA A 380 -7.58 -27.88 -6.79
C ALA A 380 -8.39 -26.72 -7.39
N VAL A 381 -8.62 -25.71 -6.57
CA VAL A 381 -9.13 -24.38 -6.88
C VAL A 381 -7.98 -23.40 -6.66
N TRP A 382 -7.67 -22.63 -7.69
CA TRP A 382 -6.67 -21.56 -7.63
C TRP A 382 -7.32 -20.29 -7.07
N MET A 383 -6.97 -19.95 -5.83
CA MET A 383 -7.30 -18.65 -5.25
C MET A 383 -6.22 -17.63 -5.60
N MET A 384 -6.61 -16.51 -6.21
CA MET A 384 -5.71 -15.41 -6.53
C MET A 384 -6.29 -14.05 -6.16
N GLN A 385 -5.43 -13.07 -6.02
CA GLN A 385 -5.83 -11.71 -5.73
C GLN A 385 -6.09 -10.91 -6.99
N GLY A 386 -7.19 -10.18 -7.02
CA GLY A 386 -7.53 -9.23 -8.09
C GLY A 386 -6.73 -7.93 -8.04
N TRP A 387 -5.85 -7.77 -7.05
CA TRP A 387 -5.13 -6.53 -6.79
C TRP A 387 -4.32 -6.00 -7.98
N LEU A 388 -3.64 -6.88 -8.71
CA LEU A 388 -2.86 -6.51 -9.90
C LEU A 388 -3.68 -5.74 -10.95
N PHE A 389 -4.98 -6.01 -11.05
CA PHE A 389 -5.89 -5.36 -12.00
C PHE A 389 -6.20 -3.91 -11.62
N TYR A 390 -6.16 -3.60 -10.32
CA TYR A 390 -6.21 -2.21 -9.84
C TYR A 390 -4.83 -1.55 -9.96
N ASN A 391 -3.80 -2.19 -9.42
CA ASN A 391 -2.49 -1.56 -9.23
C ASN A 391 -1.80 -1.14 -10.51
N ASN A 392 -1.87 -2.03 -11.50
CA ASN A 392 -1.25 -1.81 -12.79
C ASN A 392 -2.31 -1.88 -13.88
N ARG A 393 -3.36 -1.08 -13.72
CA ARG A 393 -4.49 -0.98 -14.65
C ARG A 393 -4.07 -0.58 -16.07
N ASP A 394 -2.94 0.10 -16.20
CA ASP A 394 -2.35 0.45 -17.49
C ASP A 394 -1.88 -0.78 -18.26
N PHE A 395 -1.25 -1.73 -17.56
CA PHE A 395 -0.90 -3.02 -18.13
C PHE A 395 -2.15 -3.90 -18.25
N TRP A 396 -2.89 -4.10 -17.16
CA TRP A 396 -4.02 -5.02 -17.06
C TRP A 396 -5.30 -4.41 -17.63
N ASN A 397 -5.40 -4.24 -18.94
CA ASN A 397 -6.67 -3.90 -19.59
C ASN A 397 -7.61 -5.11 -19.70
N SER A 398 -8.88 -4.87 -20.06
CA SER A 398 -9.91 -5.92 -20.12
C SER A 398 -9.52 -7.11 -21.00
N SER A 399 -8.79 -6.93 -22.10
CA SER A 399 -8.36 -8.02 -22.97
C SER A 399 -7.28 -8.88 -22.33
N ARG A 400 -6.31 -8.26 -21.64
CA ARG A 400 -5.24 -8.98 -20.92
C ARG A 400 -5.76 -9.71 -19.70
N ILE A 401 -6.67 -9.09 -18.94
CA ILE A 401 -7.35 -9.78 -17.82
C ILE A 401 -8.14 -10.96 -18.35
N SER A 402 -8.96 -10.77 -19.38
CA SER A 402 -9.73 -11.87 -19.98
C SER A 402 -8.82 -13.00 -20.48
N ALA A 403 -7.71 -12.68 -21.13
CA ALA A 403 -6.76 -13.68 -21.62
C ALA A 403 -6.12 -14.47 -20.46
N TYR A 404 -5.63 -13.79 -19.42
CA TYR A 404 -5.05 -14.42 -18.24
C TYR A 404 -6.07 -15.29 -17.50
N LEU A 405 -7.28 -14.78 -17.23
CA LEU A 405 -8.30 -15.57 -16.52
C LEU A 405 -8.84 -16.74 -17.36
N SER A 406 -8.83 -16.63 -18.70
CA SER A 406 -9.25 -17.72 -19.59
C SER A 406 -8.29 -18.91 -19.58
N GLY A 407 -7.06 -18.75 -19.07
CA GLY A 407 -6.11 -19.82 -18.80
C GLY A 407 -6.73 -20.98 -18.03
N VAL A 408 -7.53 -20.65 -17.02
CA VAL A 408 -8.31 -21.62 -16.27
C VAL A 408 -9.55 -21.98 -17.07
N GLU A 409 -9.65 -23.21 -17.57
CA GLU A 409 -10.71 -23.58 -18.52
C GLU A 409 -12.04 -23.99 -17.85
N VAL A 410 -12.00 -24.26 -16.54
CA VAL A 410 -13.18 -24.53 -15.71
C VAL A 410 -13.35 -23.37 -14.74
N ASP A 411 -14.46 -22.64 -14.81
CA ASP A 411 -14.66 -21.44 -13.99
C ASP A 411 -14.54 -21.73 -12.48
N ASP A 412 -15.14 -22.82 -12.00
CA ASP A 412 -15.12 -23.24 -10.60
C ASP A 412 -13.73 -23.67 -10.08
N ASP A 413 -12.74 -23.86 -10.96
CA ASP A 413 -11.36 -24.15 -10.56
C ASP A 413 -10.56 -22.88 -10.20
N MET A 414 -11.21 -21.72 -10.14
CA MET A 414 -10.61 -20.44 -9.79
C MET A 414 -11.48 -19.67 -8.80
N LEU A 415 -10.83 -18.92 -7.90
CA LEU A 415 -11.48 -18.03 -6.96
C LEU A 415 -10.71 -16.71 -6.90
N ILE A 416 -11.36 -15.61 -7.25
CA ILE A 416 -10.70 -14.30 -7.28
C ILE A 416 -11.11 -13.49 -6.04
N LEU A 417 -10.13 -12.93 -5.34
CA LEU A 417 -10.38 -11.95 -4.28
C LEU A 417 -10.42 -10.54 -4.90
N ASP A 418 -11.59 -9.91 -4.97
CA ASP A 418 -11.68 -8.49 -5.36
C ASP A 418 -11.23 -7.63 -4.16
N LEU A 419 -9.91 -7.45 -4.08
CA LEU A 419 -9.21 -7.19 -2.83
C LEU A 419 -9.62 -5.90 -2.12
N PHE A 420 -10.08 -4.88 -2.85
CA PHE A 420 -10.37 -3.54 -2.34
C PHE A 420 -11.77 -3.04 -2.74
N SER A 421 -12.77 -3.91 -2.62
CA SER A 421 -14.10 -3.71 -3.21
C SER A 421 -14.90 -2.56 -2.59
N GLU A 422 -14.60 -2.16 -1.36
CA GLU A 422 -15.31 -1.07 -0.69
C GLU A 422 -14.98 0.32 -1.26
N SER A 423 -13.80 0.44 -1.88
CA SER A 423 -13.27 1.71 -2.42
C SER A 423 -13.05 1.65 -3.92
N GLU A 424 -12.38 0.60 -4.40
CA GLU A 424 -11.90 0.45 -5.78
C GLU A 424 -12.24 -0.96 -6.30
N PRO A 425 -13.54 -1.26 -6.51
CA PRO A 425 -13.98 -2.59 -6.97
C PRO A 425 -13.56 -2.85 -8.42
N GLN A 426 -13.06 -4.07 -8.67
CA GLN A 426 -12.65 -4.48 -10.02
C GLN A 426 -13.71 -5.35 -10.72
N TRP A 427 -14.65 -5.95 -9.99
CA TRP A 427 -15.67 -6.85 -10.53
C TRP A 427 -16.56 -6.21 -11.61
N GLN A 428 -16.89 -4.92 -11.50
CA GLN A 428 -17.84 -4.28 -12.44
C GLN A 428 -17.29 -4.21 -13.86
N TRP A 429 -16.05 -3.76 -14.02
CA TRP A 429 -15.46 -3.54 -15.35
C TRP A 429 -14.83 -4.81 -15.92
N THR A 430 -14.49 -5.78 -15.06
CA THR A 430 -14.17 -7.16 -15.48
C THR A 430 -15.43 -7.98 -15.78
N ARG A 431 -16.64 -7.39 -15.65
CA ARG A 431 -17.94 -8.02 -15.89
C ARG A 431 -18.08 -9.32 -15.08
N SER A 432 -17.93 -9.19 -13.77
CA SER A 432 -17.94 -10.32 -12.83
C SER A 432 -16.81 -11.32 -13.12
N TYR A 433 -15.61 -10.79 -13.36
CA TYR A 433 -14.42 -11.59 -13.73
C TYR A 433 -14.66 -12.60 -14.85
N PHE A 434 -15.44 -12.21 -15.85
CA PHE A 434 -15.79 -13.04 -17.00
C PHE A 434 -16.43 -14.40 -16.62
N GLY A 435 -17.13 -14.45 -15.49
CA GLY A 435 -17.82 -15.64 -14.99
C GLY A 435 -17.08 -16.41 -13.89
N LYS A 436 -15.79 -16.09 -13.63
CA LYS A 436 -15.05 -16.74 -12.54
C LYS A 436 -15.70 -16.43 -11.18
N PRO A 437 -15.77 -17.40 -10.26
CA PRO A 437 -16.13 -17.16 -8.87
C PRO A 437 -15.23 -16.12 -8.22
N TRP A 438 -15.83 -15.21 -7.45
CA TRP A 438 -15.07 -14.17 -6.76
C TRP A 438 -15.66 -13.82 -5.39
N ILE A 439 -14.84 -13.24 -4.52
CA ILE A 439 -15.19 -12.76 -3.19
C ILE A 439 -15.06 -11.24 -3.16
N TRP A 440 -16.09 -10.57 -2.65
CA TRP A 440 -16.06 -9.13 -2.37
C TRP A 440 -15.26 -8.91 -1.09
N CYS A 441 -14.11 -8.25 -1.17
CA CYS A 441 -13.24 -8.05 -0.02
C CYS A 441 -13.19 -6.59 0.44
N GLN A 442 -13.12 -6.39 1.76
CA GLN A 442 -12.78 -5.11 2.37
C GLN A 442 -11.29 -5.08 2.74
N LEU A 443 -10.54 -4.18 2.08
CA LEU A 443 -9.12 -3.98 2.38
C LEU A 443 -8.95 -3.09 3.60
N HIS A 444 -9.57 -1.91 3.58
CA HIS A 444 -9.61 -0.91 4.65
C HIS A 444 -8.25 -0.36 5.10
N ASP A 445 -7.41 -1.20 5.70
CA ASP A 445 -6.14 -0.83 6.31
C ASP A 445 -4.92 -1.18 5.43
N PHE A 446 -3.93 -0.29 5.46
CA PHE A 446 -2.65 -0.39 4.76
C PHE A 446 -1.51 -0.21 5.76
N GLY A 447 -0.57 -1.15 5.82
CA GLY A 447 0.60 -1.10 6.70
C GLY A 447 0.30 -1.25 8.20
N GLY A 448 -0.94 -1.51 8.62
CA GLY A 448 -1.35 -1.41 10.03
C GLY A 448 -1.39 0.05 10.46
N ASN A 449 -2.16 0.89 9.78
CA ASN A 449 -2.29 2.30 10.14
C ASN A 449 -3.22 2.48 11.33
N MET A 450 -2.82 3.33 12.28
CA MET A 450 -3.62 3.58 13.49
C MET A 450 -4.44 4.87 13.31
N GLY A 451 -5.54 4.80 12.55
CA GLY A 451 -6.45 5.93 12.35
C GLY A 451 -7.91 5.53 12.55
N LEU A 452 -8.73 6.40 13.15
CA LEU A 452 -10.18 6.18 13.20
C LEU A 452 -10.78 6.45 11.82
N TYR A 453 -11.22 5.39 11.15
CA TYR A 453 -11.65 5.46 9.76
C TYR A 453 -12.70 4.38 9.45
N GLY A 454 -13.60 4.67 8.50
CA GLY A 454 -14.48 3.67 7.93
C GLY A 454 -15.33 4.22 6.78
N GLN A 455 -15.82 3.31 5.96
CA GLN A 455 -16.81 3.58 4.92
C GLN A 455 -18.06 2.72 5.17
N ILE A 456 -18.65 2.83 6.37
CA ILE A 456 -19.70 1.91 6.84
C ILE A 456 -20.93 1.82 5.93
N MET A 457 -21.23 2.86 5.15
CA MET A 457 -22.30 2.80 4.16
C MET A 457 -21.89 1.98 2.93
N ASN A 458 -20.65 2.12 2.43
CA ASN A 458 -20.14 1.31 1.32
C ASN A 458 -20.11 -0.17 1.71
N VAL A 459 -19.63 -0.47 2.92
CA VAL A 459 -19.52 -1.83 3.47
C VAL A 459 -20.88 -2.52 3.68
N THR A 460 -21.99 -1.76 3.74
CA THR A 460 -23.34 -2.34 3.89
C THR A 460 -24.14 -2.33 2.59
N LEU A 461 -23.97 -1.31 1.74
CA LEU A 461 -24.73 -1.15 0.50
C LEU A 461 -24.09 -1.92 -0.67
N ASN A 462 -22.80 -1.72 -0.89
CA ASN A 462 -22.09 -2.19 -2.08
C ASN A 462 -21.95 -3.72 -2.17
N PRO A 463 -21.68 -4.48 -1.10
CA PRO A 463 -21.65 -5.95 -1.21
C PRO A 463 -23.03 -6.52 -1.55
N ILE A 464 -24.12 -5.89 -1.09
CA ILE A 464 -25.48 -6.30 -1.44
C ILE A 464 -25.86 -5.87 -2.86
N GLU A 465 -25.33 -4.76 -3.34
CA GLU A 465 -25.43 -4.40 -4.76
C GLU A 465 -24.74 -5.47 -5.63
N ALA A 466 -23.50 -5.84 -5.29
CA ALA A 466 -22.76 -6.89 -5.98
C ALA A 466 -23.53 -8.22 -5.97
N LEU A 467 -24.07 -8.63 -4.82
CA LEU A 467 -24.87 -9.85 -4.67
C LEU A 467 -26.09 -9.90 -5.60
N ASN A 468 -26.70 -8.74 -5.89
CA ASN A 468 -27.86 -8.66 -6.78
C ASN A 468 -27.49 -8.55 -8.27
N GLN A 469 -26.24 -8.18 -8.59
CA GLN A 469 -25.79 -7.89 -9.95
C GLN A 469 -24.83 -8.94 -10.53
N SER A 470 -24.28 -9.81 -9.69
CA SER A 470 -23.27 -10.79 -10.06
C SER A 470 -23.69 -12.19 -9.65
N ASP A 471 -23.89 -13.06 -10.64
CA ASP A 471 -24.18 -14.48 -10.42
C ASP A 471 -22.93 -15.28 -9.98
N SER A 472 -21.72 -14.74 -10.17
CA SER A 472 -20.45 -15.40 -9.80
C SER A 472 -19.83 -14.87 -8.50
N LEU A 473 -20.53 -14.01 -7.75
CA LEU A 473 -20.14 -13.63 -6.40
C LEU A 473 -20.44 -14.79 -5.44
N VAL A 474 -19.42 -15.29 -4.74
CA VAL A 474 -19.54 -16.49 -3.88
C VAL A 474 -19.27 -16.24 -2.40
N GLY A 475 -18.87 -15.03 -2.01
CA GLY A 475 -18.66 -14.69 -0.61
C GLY A 475 -18.22 -13.25 -0.37
N PHE A 476 -18.12 -12.88 0.90
CA PHE A 476 -17.54 -11.63 1.39
C PHE A 476 -16.33 -11.93 2.26
N GLY A 477 -15.32 -11.06 2.25
CA GLY A 477 -14.05 -11.31 2.95
C GLY A 477 -13.38 -10.04 3.49
N LEU A 478 -12.44 -10.25 4.40
CA LEU A 478 -11.55 -9.22 4.93
C LEU A 478 -10.14 -9.45 4.40
N THR A 479 -9.48 -8.38 3.95
CA THR A 479 -8.15 -8.44 3.30
C THR A 479 -7.18 -7.41 3.86
N MET A 480 -7.45 -6.86 5.04
CA MET A 480 -6.63 -5.80 5.64
C MET A 480 -5.15 -6.13 5.76
N GLU A 481 -4.29 -5.16 5.45
CA GLU A 481 -2.85 -5.32 5.59
C GLU A 481 -2.42 -5.48 7.06
N GLY A 482 -3.13 -4.87 8.01
CA GLY A 482 -2.88 -5.01 9.43
C GLY A 482 -4.15 -4.85 10.29
N GLN A 483 -4.09 -5.35 11.52
CA GLN A 483 -5.20 -5.34 12.48
C GLN A 483 -4.94 -4.39 13.65
N GLU A 484 -4.96 -3.07 13.42
CA GLU A 484 -4.55 -2.06 14.41
C GLU A 484 -5.71 -1.22 14.99
N GLY A 485 -6.94 -1.74 14.94
CA GLY A 485 -8.14 -1.09 15.49
C GLY A 485 -9.34 -1.10 14.52
N ASN A 486 -10.29 -0.19 14.71
CA ASN A 486 -11.53 -0.09 13.90
C ASN A 486 -12.39 -1.36 13.84
N GLU A 487 -12.37 -2.18 14.90
CA GLU A 487 -13.07 -3.49 14.99
C GLU A 487 -14.52 -3.44 14.47
N VAL A 488 -15.26 -2.38 14.81
CA VAL A 488 -16.66 -2.21 14.39
C VAL A 488 -16.85 -2.23 12.87
N VAL A 489 -15.85 -1.83 12.10
CA VAL A 489 -15.92 -1.78 10.63
C VAL A 489 -15.73 -3.17 10.05
N TYR A 490 -14.85 -3.99 10.63
CA TYR A 490 -14.65 -5.38 10.24
C TYR A 490 -15.85 -6.25 10.63
N ASP A 491 -16.34 -6.13 11.87
CA ASP A 491 -17.52 -6.85 12.34
C ASP A 491 -18.76 -6.52 11.51
N LEU A 492 -18.90 -5.27 11.05
CA LEU A 492 -20.02 -4.85 10.22
C LEU A 492 -20.09 -5.59 8.88
N LEU A 493 -18.97 -5.82 8.18
CA LEU A 493 -18.98 -6.61 6.94
C LEU A 493 -19.31 -8.08 7.22
N LEU A 494 -18.70 -8.64 8.26
CA LEU A 494 -18.92 -10.04 8.63
C LEU A 494 -20.39 -10.28 9.00
N ASP A 495 -21.02 -9.37 9.74
CA ASP A 495 -22.47 -9.42 9.99
C ASP A 495 -23.30 -9.17 8.72
N GLN A 496 -22.82 -8.31 7.80
CA GLN A 496 -23.49 -8.06 6.53
C GLN A 496 -23.58 -9.33 5.67
N ALA A 497 -22.62 -10.25 5.77
CA ALA A 497 -22.66 -11.56 5.10
C ALA A 497 -23.87 -12.42 5.50
N TRP A 498 -24.45 -12.19 6.68
CA TRP A 498 -25.64 -12.90 7.16
C TRP A 498 -26.96 -12.20 6.80
N SER A 499 -26.91 -11.10 6.05
CA SER A 499 -28.08 -10.32 5.67
C SER A 499 -28.14 -10.05 4.18
N ALA A 500 -29.21 -10.50 3.51
CA ALA A 500 -29.49 -10.18 2.10
C ALA A 500 -29.91 -8.72 1.86
N LYS A 501 -29.95 -7.89 2.91
CA LYS A 501 -30.29 -6.46 2.84
C LYS A 501 -29.23 -5.64 3.57
N PRO A 502 -28.97 -4.38 3.14
CA PRO A 502 -28.05 -3.51 3.84
C PRO A 502 -28.42 -3.34 5.31
N ILE A 503 -27.44 -3.53 6.20
CA ILE A 503 -27.61 -3.37 7.65
C ILE A 503 -27.91 -1.91 8.00
N ASN A 504 -28.85 -1.69 8.92
CA ASN A 504 -29.11 -0.37 9.45
C ASN A 504 -28.00 0.04 10.44
N THR A 505 -27.04 0.83 9.97
CA THR A 505 -25.86 1.24 10.75
C THR A 505 -26.21 1.94 12.06
N ARG A 506 -27.32 2.69 12.15
CA ARG A 506 -27.74 3.33 13.41
C ARG A 506 -28.14 2.32 14.47
N VAL A 507 -28.90 1.29 14.08
CA VAL A 507 -29.28 0.20 14.99
C VAL A 507 -28.06 -0.64 15.35
N TYR A 508 -27.22 -0.94 14.36
CA TYR A 508 -26.00 -1.72 14.55
C TYR A 508 -25.06 -1.10 15.59
N PHE A 509 -24.68 0.18 15.41
CA PHE A 509 -23.80 0.89 16.35
C PHE A 509 -24.43 1.05 17.74
N ARG A 510 -25.76 1.16 17.83
CA ARG A 510 -26.44 1.14 19.13
C ARG A 510 -26.30 -0.22 19.83
N ASN A 511 -26.42 -1.31 19.09
CA ASN A 511 -26.24 -2.66 19.64
C ASN A 511 -24.77 -2.91 20.00
N TRP A 512 -23.84 -2.47 19.16
CA TRP A 512 -22.40 -2.50 19.42
C TRP A 512 -22.04 -1.91 20.79
N VAL A 513 -22.51 -0.69 21.08
CA VAL A 513 -22.30 -0.03 22.38
C VAL A 513 -22.85 -0.85 23.55
N SER A 514 -24.01 -1.47 23.36
CA SER A 514 -24.66 -2.27 24.40
C SER A 514 -23.88 -3.54 24.73
N SER A 515 -23.31 -4.19 23.71
CA SER A 515 -22.51 -5.41 23.86
C SER A 515 -21.11 -5.09 24.40
N ARG A 516 -20.41 -4.14 23.75
CA ARG A 516 -19.01 -3.79 24.03
C ARG A 516 -18.78 -3.29 25.45
N TYR A 517 -19.71 -2.49 25.99
CA TYR A 517 -19.60 -1.92 27.34
C TYR A 517 -20.58 -2.54 28.34
N SER A 518 -21.07 -3.75 28.04
CA SER A 518 -21.95 -4.47 28.95
C SER A 518 -21.29 -4.68 30.32
N GLY A 519 -22.12 -4.72 31.37
CA GLY A 519 -21.68 -4.88 32.75
C GLY A 519 -22.88 -4.94 33.70
N ASN A 520 -22.63 -5.02 35.01
CA ASN A 520 -23.68 -5.03 36.02
C ASN A 520 -24.24 -3.62 36.31
N PHE A 521 -24.54 -2.88 35.25
CA PHE A 521 -25.05 -1.50 35.27
C PHE A 521 -25.80 -1.22 33.95
N THR A 522 -26.48 -0.08 33.88
CA THR A 522 -27.05 0.39 32.61
C THR A 522 -26.01 1.22 31.88
N VAL A 523 -25.67 0.84 30.64
CA VAL A 523 -24.69 1.57 29.82
C VAL A 523 -25.11 3.05 29.69
N PRO A 524 -24.24 4.02 30.05
CA PRO A 524 -24.57 5.44 30.00
C PRO A 524 -24.98 5.91 28.60
N LYS A 525 -25.96 6.82 28.53
CA LYS A 525 -26.51 7.38 27.27
C LYS A 525 -25.46 8.16 26.47
N GLU A 526 -24.45 8.66 27.15
CA GLU A 526 -23.33 9.42 26.61
C GLU A 526 -22.55 8.55 25.62
N LEU A 527 -22.34 7.27 25.92
CA LEU A 527 -21.63 6.34 25.03
C LEU A 527 -22.40 6.09 23.74
N TYR A 528 -23.72 5.91 23.82
CA TYR A 528 -24.57 5.79 22.63
C TYR A 528 -24.52 7.05 21.75
N THR A 529 -24.46 8.23 22.39
CA THR A 529 -24.38 9.51 21.67
C THR A 529 -23.02 9.65 21.00
N ALA A 530 -21.94 9.34 21.71
CA ALA A 530 -20.56 9.40 21.21
C ALA A 530 -20.35 8.48 20.00
N TRP A 531 -20.82 7.23 20.08
CA TRP A 531 -20.73 6.29 18.96
C TRP A 531 -21.64 6.67 17.79
N ASP A 532 -22.82 7.27 18.00
CA ASP A 532 -23.64 7.79 16.89
C ASP A 532 -23.01 9.02 16.21
N LEU A 533 -22.24 9.84 16.95
CA LEU A 533 -21.42 10.90 16.36
C LEU A 533 -20.33 10.29 15.48
N MET A 534 -19.51 9.39 16.02
CA MET A 534 -18.45 8.71 15.27
C MET A 534 -18.98 7.95 14.05
N ARG A 535 -20.13 7.27 14.18
CA ARG A 535 -20.83 6.59 13.08
C ARG A 535 -21.14 7.54 11.92
N LYS A 536 -21.51 8.78 12.19
CA LYS A 536 -21.85 9.76 11.13
C LYS A 536 -20.63 10.43 10.53
N THR A 537 -19.49 10.37 11.21
CA THR A 537 -18.28 11.12 10.86
C THR A 537 -17.11 10.19 10.57
N VAL A 538 -16.26 9.87 11.55
CA VAL A 538 -15.00 9.14 11.36
C VAL A 538 -15.19 7.77 10.70
N TYR A 539 -16.30 7.09 10.99
CA TYR A 539 -16.61 5.78 10.41
C TYR A 539 -17.46 5.83 9.14
N ASN A 540 -17.91 7.02 8.71
CA ASN A 540 -18.70 7.17 7.50
C ASN A 540 -18.09 8.21 6.57
N ASN A 541 -16.88 7.90 6.10
CA ASN A 541 -16.23 8.70 5.07
C ASN A 541 -16.98 8.56 3.74
N THR A 542 -17.57 9.67 3.29
CA THR A 542 -18.18 9.79 1.96
C THR A 542 -17.30 10.56 0.98
N ASN A 543 -16.16 11.10 1.44
CA ASN A 543 -15.19 11.78 0.59
C ASN A 543 -14.13 10.79 0.10
N LEU A 544 -14.42 10.14 -1.01
CA LEU A 544 -13.58 9.09 -1.59
C LEU A 544 -12.36 9.64 -2.36
N THR A 545 -11.94 10.89 -2.11
CA THR A 545 -10.57 11.29 -2.48
C THR A 545 -9.54 10.65 -1.56
N THR A 546 -9.94 10.32 -0.33
CA THR A 546 -9.15 9.55 0.64
C THR A 546 -9.94 8.31 1.02
N TYR A 547 -9.43 7.15 0.66
CA TYR A 547 -10.18 5.91 0.69
C TYR A 547 -9.46 4.79 1.47
N ALA A 548 -8.55 5.19 2.36
CA ALA A 548 -7.72 4.33 3.21
C ALA A 548 -7.60 4.92 4.63
N VAL A 549 -7.25 4.09 5.61
CA VAL A 549 -6.98 4.54 6.99
C VAL A 549 -5.86 5.59 6.99
N THR A 550 -6.15 6.74 7.60
CA THR A 550 -5.23 7.90 7.65
C THR A 550 -4.23 7.81 8.79
N LYS A 551 -2.99 8.24 8.56
CA LYS A 551 -1.95 8.36 9.60
C LYS A 551 -1.95 9.72 10.28
N SER A 552 -1.50 9.75 11.53
CA SER A 552 -1.15 11.03 12.17
C SER A 552 0.22 11.49 11.68
N ILE A 553 0.37 12.79 11.40
CA ILE A 553 1.62 13.28 10.81
C ILE A 553 2.83 13.14 11.73
N PHE A 554 2.63 12.98 13.05
CA PHE A 554 3.74 12.77 13.97
C PHE A 554 4.50 11.46 13.71
N GLU A 555 3.86 10.49 13.07
CA GLU A 555 4.42 9.19 12.70
C GLU A 555 5.31 9.29 11.45
N LEU A 556 5.23 10.39 10.70
CA LEU A 556 5.97 10.59 9.45
C LEU A 556 7.28 11.35 9.70
N SER A 557 8.25 11.14 8.81
CA SER A 557 9.48 11.94 8.78
C SER A 557 9.16 13.44 8.70
N PRO A 558 9.63 14.27 9.65
CA PRO A 558 9.31 15.70 9.69
C PRO A 558 9.85 16.45 8.46
N ASP A 559 9.02 17.33 7.90
CA ASP A 559 9.39 18.19 6.75
C ASP A 559 8.65 19.54 6.87
N ILE A 560 9.08 20.56 6.12
CA ILE A 560 8.49 21.91 6.09
C ILE A 560 7.26 22.03 5.18
N ASP A 561 6.94 20.98 4.42
CA ASP A 561 5.73 20.86 3.63
C ASP A 561 5.34 19.39 3.38
N GLY A 562 4.24 19.17 2.66
CA GLY A 562 3.87 17.84 2.18
C GLY A 562 3.41 16.85 3.25
N LEU A 563 3.27 17.23 4.53
CA LEU A 563 2.80 16.32 5.59
C LEU A 563 1.29 16.31 5.78
N VAL A 564 0.61 17.45 5.64
CA VAL A 564 -0.83 17.58 5.87
C VAL A 564 -1.62 17.49 4.57
N GLY A 565 -2.82 16.91 4.63
CA GLY A 565 -3.74 16.88 3.49
C GLY A 565 -3.39 15.88 2.38
N ARG A 566 -2.58 14.85 2.67
CA ARG A 566 -2.36 13.75 1.72
C ARG A 566 -3.64 12.97 1.51
N VAL A 567 -3.98 12.72 0.25
CA VAL A 567 -5.17 11.99 -0.19
C VAL A 567 -4.77 10.68 -0.88
N GLY A 568 -5.75 9.89 -1.32
CA GLY A 568 -5.54 8.57 -1.92
C GLY A 568 -5.30 7.49 -0.87
N HIS A 569 -4.42 6.55 -1.21
CA HIS A 569 -3.98 5.45 -0.34
C HIS A 569 -2.46 5.47 -0.11
N TYR A 570 -1.68 5.91 -1.11
CA TYR A 570 -0.23 6.02 -1.07
C TYR A 570 0.27 7.29 -1.79
N PRO A 571 1.25 8.04 -1.25
CA PRO A 571 1.80 7.90 0.10
C PRO A 571 0.70 8.00 1.15
N ASN A 572 0.90 7.38 2.33
CA ASN A 572 -0.19 7.18 3.29
C ASN A 572 -0.97 8.49 3.54
N PRO A 573 -2.31 8.45 3.51
CA PRO A 573 -3.11 9.65 3.58
C PRO A 573 -3.08 10.26 4.99
N THR A 574 -3.18 11.59 5.03
CA THR A 574 -3.15 12.41 6.26
C THR A 574 -4.26 13.46 6.28
N SER A 575 -5.14 13.45 5.27
CA SER A 575 -6.32 14.30 5.23
C SER A 575 -7.31 13.89 6.33
N ILE A 576 -7.93 14.87 6.99
CA ILE A 576 -9.00 14.62 7.96
C ILE A 576 -10.33 14.87 7.25
N ASN A 577 -11.11 13.81 7.01
CA ASN A 577 -12.35 13.85 6.21
C ASN A 577 -13.62 14.15 7.02
N TYR A 578 -13.45 14.65 8.25
CA TYR A 578 -14.53 15.03 9.16
C TYR A 578 -14.12 16.30 9.92
N ASP A 579 -15.08 16.98 10.54
CA ASP A 579 -14.79 18.10 11.44
C ASP A 579 -14.05 17.59 12.70
N PRO A 580 -12.76 17.95 12.92
CA PRO A 580 -12.00 17.47 14.07
C PRO A 580 -12.64 17.80 15.42
N SER A 581 -13.50 18.82 15.49
CA SER A 581 -14.18 19.22 16.73
C SER A 581 -15.11 18.14 17.28
N VAL A 582 -15.60 17.23 16.42
CA VAL A 582 -16.46 16.11 16.79
C VAL A 582 -15.77 15.19 17.79
N LEU A 583 -14.46 14.95 17.64
CA LEU A 583 -13.75 14.11 18.60
C LEU A 583 -13.58 14.76 19.97
N ASN A 584 -13.60 16.08 20.07
CA ASN A 584 -13.62 16.76 21.37
C ASN A 584 -14.93 16.46 22.12
N GLU A 585 -16.06 16.45 21.41
CA GLU A 585 -17.37 16.12 21.96
C GLU A 585 -17.43 14.64 22.36
N VAL A 586 -17.00 13.74 21.47
CA VAL A 586 -16.91 12.29 21.73
C VAL A 586 -16.07 12.03 22.99
N TRP A 587 -14.88 12.61 23.08
CA TRP A 587 -14.00 12.46 24.24
C TRP A 587 -14.67 12.95 25.53
N CYS A 588 -15.34 14.11 25.49
CA CYS A 588 -16.09 14.61 26.64
C CYS A 588 -17.24 13.69 27.06
N LEU A 589 -17.95 13.08 26.10
CA LEU A 589 -19.02 12.13 26.36
C LEU A 589 -18.50 10.85 27.01
N PHE A 590 -17.41 10.27 26.50
CA PHE A 590 -16.74 9.12 27.14
C PHE A 590 -16.34 9.45 28.59
N LYS A 591 -15.63 10.56 28.78
CA LYS A 591 -15.25 11.02 30.13
C LYS A 591 -16.45 11.21 31.05
N ASN A 592 -17.54 11.81 30.56
CA ASN A 592 -18.76 12.02 31.35
C ASN A 592 -19.45 10.69 31.70
N ALA A 593 -19.45 9.70 30.81
CA ALA A 593 -19.99 8.38 31.10
C ALA A 593 -19.37 7.76 32.36
N THR A 594 -18.07 7.97 32.58
CA THR A 594 -17.35 7.46 33.77
C THR A 594 -17.63 8.23 35.06
N LYS A 595 -18.23 9.43 34.98
CA LYS A 595 -18.69 10.14 36.19
C LYS A 595 -19.92 9.48 36.77
N ASP A 596 -20.80 9.00 35.88
CA ASP A 596 -22.05 8.35 36.24
C ASP A 596 -21.81 6.86 36.52
N GLU A 597 -20.91 6.20 35.78
CA GLU A 597 -20.52 4.80 36.00
C GLU A 597 -19.00 4.61 35.99
N ARG A 598 -18.39 4.62 37.18
CA ARG A 598 -16.92 4.48 37.32
C ARG A 598 -16.41 3.08 36.96
N SER A 599 -17.23 2.04 37.03
CA SER A 599 -16.78 0.68 36.71
C SER A 599 -16.44 0.49 35.23
N LEU A 600 -16.78 1.44 34.36
CA LEU A 600 -16.37 1.43 32.96
C LEU A 600 -14.85 1.33 32.78
N TRP A 601 -14.04 1.89 33.69
CA TRP A 601 -12.58 1.74 33.65
C TRP A 601 -12.07 0.32 33.92
N GLN A 602 -12.95 -0.60 34.35
CA GLN A 602 -12.63 -2.02 34.50
C GLN A 602 -13.04 -2.83 33.26
N ASN A 603 -13.73 -2.21 32.29
CA ASN A 603 -14.05 -2.82 31.01
C ASN A 603 -12.88 -2.58 30.03
N PRO A 604 -12.17 -3.63 29.59
CA PRO A 604 -10.99 -3.47 28.73
C PRO A 604 -11.28 -2.77 27.39
N ALA A 605 -12.48 -2.99 26.82
CA ALA A 605 -12.89 -2.35 25.58
C ALA A 605 -13.11 -0.84 25.76
N TYR A 606 -13.67 -0.43 26.89
CA TYR A 606 -13.81 0.99 27.21
C TYR A 606 -12.44 1.67 27.37
N GLU A 607 -11.51 1.02 28.08
CA GLU A 607 -10.14 1.52 28.24
C GLU A 607 -9.42 1.66 26.88
N TYR A 608 -9.50 0.63 26.03
CA TYR A 608 -8.94 0.66 24.68
C TYR A 608 -9.50 1.83 23.86
N ASP A 609 -10.83 1.95 23.78
CA ASP A 609 -11.47 2.99 22.96
C ASP A 609 -11.15 4.40 23.48
N MET A 610 -11.06 4.57 24.80
CA MET A 610 -10.70 5.85 25.38
C MET A 610 -9.26 6.25 25.03
N VAL A 611 -8.31 5.29 25.00
CA VAL A 611 -6.94 5.52 24.55
C VAL A 611 -6.91 5.87 23.06
N ASP A 612 -7.60 5.12 22.21
CA ASP A 612 -7.58 5.32 20.75
C ASP A 612 -8.26 6.65 20.33
N ILE A 613 -9.40 6.99 20.95
CA ILE A 613 -10.07 8.28 20.74
C ILE A 613 -9.17 9.44 21.18
N THR A 614 -8.49 9.31 22.33
CA THR A 614 -7.57 10.34 22.82
C THR A 614 -6.36 10.48 21.88
N ARG A 615 -5.79 9.37 21.43
CA ARG A 615 -4.70 9.35 20.43
C ARG A 615 -5.13 10.08 19.15
N GLN A 616 -6.29 9.75 18.58
CA GLN A 616 -6.77 10.40 17.36
C GLN A 616 -7.02 11.90 17.55
N LEU A 617 -7.64 12.30 18.66
CA LEU A 617 -7.88 13.70 19.00
C LEU A 617 -6.56 14.48 19.09
N MET A 618 -5.55 13.91 19.75
CA MET A 618 -4.24 14.54 19.88
C MET A 618 -3.47 14.57 18.55
N GLY A 619 -3.60 13.54 17.71
CA GLY A 619 -3.05 13.51 16.36
C GLY A 619 -3.64 14.61 15.46
N ASN A 620 -4.95 14.83 15.53
CA ASN A 620 -5.61 15.93 14.83
C ASN A 620 -5.05 17.30 15.27
N ALA A 621 -4.92 17.49 16.59
CA ALA A 621 -4.39 18.74 17.15
C ALA A 621 -2.90 18.94 16.79
N PHE A 622 -2.12 17.86 16.68
CA PHE A 622 -0.69 17.92 16.33
C PHE A 622 -0.51 18.54 14.94
N SER A 623 -1.37 18.18 13.99
CA SER A 623 -1.37 18.76 12.63
C SER A 623 -1.57 20.28 12.65
N THR A 624 -2.46 20.80 13.51
CA THR A 624 -2.67 22.24 13.66
C THR A 624 -1.42 22.94 14.22
N VAL A 625 -0.83 22.40 15.30
CA VAL A 625 0.38 23.01 15.90
C VAL A 625 1.56 22.97 14.92
N TYR A 626 1.68 21.90 14.13
CA TYR A 626 2.66 21.81 13.06
C TYR A 626 2.44 22.89 12.00
N SER A 627 1.21 23.08 11.52
CA SER A 627 0.89 24.12 10.53
C SER A 627 1.18 25.52 11.07
N ASP A 628 0.90 25.78 12.35
CA ASP A 628 1.25 27.04 13.01
C ASP A 628 2.77 27.25 13.08
N LEU A 629 3.54 26.19 13.41
CA LEU A 629 5.01 26.19 13.42
C LEU A 629 5.56 26.58 12.05
N ILE A 630 5.11 25.88 11.00
CA ILE A 630 5.59 26.15 9.64
C ILE A 630 5.20 27.55 9.19
N SER A 631 3.98 28.00 9.49
CA SER A 631 3.52 29.35 9.16
C SER A 631 4.35 30.42 9.87
N SER A 632 4.62 30.24 11.16
CA SER A 632 5.46 31.14 11.97
C SER A 632 6.89 31.17 11.45
N TRP A 633 7.45 30.00 11.10
CA TRP A 633 8.80 29.88 10.56
C TRP A 633 8.93 30.47 9.15
N LYS A 634 7.89 30.41 8.32
CA LYS A 634 7.87 31.06 6.99
C LYS A 634 7.62 32.57 7.06
N SER A 635 7.11 33.09 8.18
CA SER A 635 6.80 34.52 8.35
C SER A 635 8.03 35.42 8.52
N GLU A 636 7.85 36.72 8.30
CA GLU A 636 8.82 37.78 8.60
C GLU A 636 8.49 38.52 9.92
N ALA A 637 7.65 37.93 10.78
CA ALA A 637 7.16 38.59 11.99
C ALA A 637 8.29 38.85 13.01
N ARG A 638 8.23 40.00 13.72
CA ARG A 638 9.23 40.37 14.74
C ARG A 638 9.32 39.36 15.91
N ASN A 639 8.23 38.67 16.22
CA ASN A 639 8.15 37.66 17.27
C ASN A 639 8.42 36.23 16.77
N ARG A 640 8.84 36.05 15.50
CA ARG A 640 9.06 34.76 14.86
C ARG A 640 9.84 33.77 15.73
N THR A 641 10.99 34.16 16.26
CA THR A 641 11.85 33.27 17.05
C THR A 641 11.14 32.76 18.31
N ALA A 642 10.41 33.65 19.01
CA ALA A 642 9.65 33.26 20.19
C ALA A 642 8.48 32.31 19.84
N SER A 643 7.79 32.57 18.72
CA SER A 643 6.72 31.71 18.22
C SER A 643 7.23 30.32 17.83
N ILE A 644 8.36 30.24 17.11
CA ILE A 644 9.00 28.98 16.76
C ILE A 644 9.34 28.19 18.02
N ILE A 645 10.03 28.80 19.00
CA ILE A 645 10.41 28.11 20.24
C ILE A 645 9.18 27.59 20.99
N SER A 646 8.14 28.43 21.12
CA SER A 646 6.91 28.05 21.82
C SER A 646 6.16 26.92 21.12
N GLN A 647 6.01 26.96 19.80
CA GLN A 647 5.29 25.94 19.03
C GLN A 647 6.10 24.65 18.92
N SER A 648 7.43 24.74 18.79
CA SER A 648 8.34 23.59 18.87
C SER A 648 8.24 22.87 20.21
N GLN A 649 8.26 23.61 21.32
CA GLN A 649 8.07 23.01 22.65
C GLN A 649 6.70 22.35 22.77
N ARG A 650 5.65 23.02 22.29
CA ARG A 650 4.28 22.47 22.29
C ARG A 650 4.18 21.17 21.50
N LEU A 651 4.82 21.06 20.33
CA LEU A 651 4.86 19.81 19.56
C LEU A 651 5.53 18.68 20.35
N LEU A 652 6.69 18.95 20.95
CA LEU A 652 7.42 17.93 21.73
C LEU A 652 6.66 17.51 23.00
N ASP A 653 6.02 18.46 23.68
CA ASP A 653 5.16 18.18 24.84
C ASP A 653 3.93 17.33 24.44
N MET A 654 3.36 17.59 23.26
CA MET A 654 2.28 16.76 22.72
C MET A 654 2.75 15.33 22.45
N LEU A 655 3.94 15.11 21.89
CA LEU A 655 4.49 13.76 21.71
C LEU A 655 4.67 13.04 23.05
N ALA A 656 5.21 13.72 24.06
CA ALA A 656 5.35 13.16 25.40
C ALA A 656 3.98 12.78 26.01
N ALA A 657 2.96 13.62 25.81
CA ALA A 657 1.61 13.35 26.26
C ALA A 657 0.94 12.19 25.49
N ILE A 658 1.15 12.10 24.18
CA ILE A 658 0.67 10.99 23.34
C ILE A 658 1.31 9.68 23.80
N ASP A 659 2.64 9.64 23.97
CA ASP A 659 3.36 8.45 24.48
C ASP A 659 2.80 7.99 25.82
N LYS A 660 2.50 8.92 26.73
CA LYS A 660 1.90 8.63 28.03
C LYS A 660 0.49 8.05 27.90
N VAL A 661 -0.37 8.62 27.06
CA VAL A 661 -1.73 8.11 26.81
C VAL A 661 -1.68 6.69 26.26
N LEU A 662 -0.82 6.45 25.27
CA LEU A 662 -0.65 5.12 24.66
C LEU A 662 -0.12 4.11 25.68
N SER A 663 0.74 4.53 26.62
CA SER A 663 1.29 3.64 27.64
C SER A 663 0.27 3.10 28.64
N CYS A 664 -0.97 3.61 28.61
CA CYS A 664 -2.06 3.14 29.45
C CYS A 664 -2.63 1.79 28.99
N ASN A 665 -2.37 1.35 27.76
CA ASN A 665 -2.92 0.09 27.24
C ASN A 665 -1.86 -0.69 26.47
N GLU A 666 -1.73 -1.99 26.75
CA GLU A 666 -0.67 -2.85 26.19
C GLU A 666 -0.78 -3.04 24.67
N ASN A 667 -1.98 -2.86 24.09
CA ASN A 667 -2.21 -2.95 22.65
C ASN A 667 -1.55 -1.80 21.86
N PHE A 668 -1.04 -0.76 22.54
CA PHE A 668 -0.32 0.36 21.94
C PHE A 668 1.15 0.37 22.36
N SER A 669 1.81 -0.80 22.43
CA SER A 669 3.13 -0.94 23.06
C SER A 669 4.22 -1.47 22.11
N LEU A 670 5.26 -0.64 21.89
CA LEU A 670 6.46 -1.08 21.19
C LEU A 670 7.16 -2.23 21.95
N ALA A 671 7.13 -2.20 23.28
CA ALA A 671 7.79 -3.21 24.10
C ALA A 671 7.14 -4.59 23.92
N ALA A 672 5.82 -4.65 23.76
CA ALA A 672 5.10 -5.90 23.49
C ALA A 672 5.51 -6.49 22.13
N TRP A 673 5.56 -5.65 21.09
CA TRP A 673 6.01 -6.06 19.75
C TRP A 673 7.45 -6.59 19.75
N ILE A 674 8.40 -5.85 20.34
CA ILE A 674 9.80 -6.27 20.44
C ILE A 674 9.94 -7.54 21.28
N SER A 675 9.22 -7.65 22.39
CA SER A 675 9.26 -8.85 23.25
C SER A 675 8.82 -10.08 22.48
N SER A 676 7.73 -9.98 21.71
CA SER A 676 7.22 -11.06 20.86
C SER A 676 8.25 -11.48 19.81
N ALA A 677 8.89 -10.52 19.14
CA ALA A 677 9.96 -10.81 18.19
C ALA A 677 11.16 -11.53 18.84
N ARG A 678 11.63 -11.03 19.98
CA ARG A 678 12.77 -11.63 20.71
C ARG A 678 12.45 -13.01 21.28
N ALA A 679 11.18 -13.34 21.54
CA ALA A 679 10.78 -14.65 22.05
C ALA A 679 11.09 -15.79 21.07
N TRP A 680 11.13 -15.48 19.76
CA TRP A 680 11.50 -16.46 18.73
C TRP A 680 12.99 -16.78 18.66
N GLY A 681 13.85 -15.97 19.30
CA GLY A 681 15.31 -16.16 19.28
C GLY A 681 15.83 -17.00 20.45
N ASN A 682 16.71 -17.97 20.15
CA ASN A 682 17.32 -18.85 21.17
C ASN A 682 18.72 -18.37 21.63
N THR A 683 19.36 -17.50 20.86
CA THR A 683 20.67 -16.89 21.17
C THR A 683 20.55 -15.37 21.12
N SER A 684 21.45 -14.64 21.80
CA SER A 684 21.46 -13.18 21.75
C SER A 684 21.44 -12.65 20.31
N ALA A 685 22.28 -13.22 19.43
CA ALA A 685 22.32 -12.83 18.02
C ALA A 685 20.98 -13.03 17.29
N SER A 686 20.29 -14.15 17.51
CA SER A 686 18.97 -14.39 16.89
C SER A 686 17.88 -13.49 17.48
N LYS A 687 17.94 -13.17 18.78
CA LYS A 687 17.00 -12.24 19.42
C LYS A 687 17.19 -10.82 18.88
N ASP A 688 18.44 -10.38 18.75
CA ASP A 688 18.77 -9.06 18.23
C ASP A 688 18.42 -8.94 16.73
N PHE A 689 18.56 -10.02 15.96
CA PHE A 689 18.07 -10.09 14.58
C PHE A 689 16.55 -9.93 14.47
N PHE A 690 15.77 -10.63 15.29
CA PHE A 690 14.31 -10.51 15.26
C PHE A 690 13.83 -9.15 15.78
N GLU A 691 14.48 -8.59 16.81
CA GLU A 691 14.23 -7.21 17.24
C GLU A 691 14.53 -6.21 16.13
N TYR A 692 15.65 -6.36 15.42
CA TYR A 692 15.97 -5.52 14.27
C TYR A 692 14.85 -5.58 13.23
N ASN A 693 14.34 -6.77 12.90
CA ASN A 693 13.24 -6.92 11.93
C ASN A 693 11.96 -6.24 12.41
N ALA A 694 11.60 -6.43 13.68
CA ALA A 694 10.45 -5.81 14.31
C ALA A 694 10.51 -4.27 14.29
N ARG A 695 11.70 -3.71 14.59
CA ARG A 695 11.98 -2.28 14.53
C ARG A 695 11.96 -1.76 13.10
N ASN A 696 12.63 -2.46 12.19
CA ASN A 696 12.81 -2.02 10.82
C ASN A 696 11.48 -1.94 10.09
N GLN A 697 10.63 -2.97 10.19
CA GLN A 697 9.33 -3.00 9.52
C GLN A 697 8.47 -1.78 9.84
N ILE A 698 8.36 -1.41 11.12
CA ILE A 698 7.50 -0.30 11.57
C ILE A 698 8.17 1.08 11.42
N THR A 699 9.39 1.16 10.86
CA THR A 699 10.09 2.43 10.65
C THR A 699 10.68 2.57 9.25
N LEU A 700 11.77 1.89 8.91
CA LEU A 700 12.51 2.11 7.66
C LEU A 700 12.03 1.19 6.55
N TRP A 701 11.42 0.07 6.93
CA TRP A 701 10.89 -1.01 6.11
C TRP A 701 11.94 -1.76 5.26
N GLY A 702 13.02 -1.11 4.84
CA GLY A 702 14.16 -1.73 4.19
C GLY A 702 15.51 -1.31 4.82
N PRO A 703 16.62 -1.83 4.27
CA PRO A 703 17.96 -1.60 4.81
C PRO A 703 18.37 -0.12 4.81
N THR A 704 17.86 0.68 3.87
CA THR A 704 18.16 2.10 3.77
C THR A 704 16.91 2.96 3.68
N GLY A 705 15.78 2.52 4.25
CA GLY A 705 14.58 3.35 4.32
C GLY A 705 13.77 3.40 3.03
N GLU A 706 13.77 2.31 2.25
CA GLU A 706 13.15 2.18 0.92
C GLU A 706 11.64 2.50 0.95
N ILE A 707 10.94 2.12 2.02
CA ILE A 707 9.51 2.42 2.22
C ILE A 707 9.26 2.97 3.63
N SER A 708 10.05 4.00 3.97
CA SER A 708 10.03 4.61 5.31
C SER A 708 8.62 5.03 5.73
N ASP A 709 8.31 4.76 7.00
CA ASP A 709 7.06 5.05 7.71
C ASP A 709 5.78 4.41 7.15
N TYR A 710 5.87 3.53 6.13
CA TYR A 710 4.68 2.85 5.59
C TYR A 710 3.90 2.09 6.66
N ALA A 711 4.61 1.31 7.48
CA ALA A 711 4.02 0.55 8.57
C ALA A 711 4.25 1.18 9.95
N SER A 712 4.42 2.51 10.01
CA SER A 712 4.52 3.25 11.27
C SER A 712 3.30 3.00 12.18
N LYS A 713 3.53 3.14 13.49
CA LYS A 713 2.55 2.84 14.55
C LYS A 713 2.53 3.94 15.59
N ALA A 714 1.36 4.33 16.05
CA ALA A 714 1.21 5.17 17.22
C ALA A 714 1.32 4.32 18.51
N TRP A 715 2.54 3.85 18.84
CA TRP A 715 2.81 3.05 20.03
C TRP A 715 3.68 3.77 21.06
N ALA A 716 3.35 3.59 22.34
CA ALA A 716 4.18 3.98 23.46
C ALA A 716 5.57 3.35 23.35
N GLY A 717 6.60 4.12 23.69
CA GLY A 717 8.00 3.76 23.47
C GLY A 717 8.47 4.05 22.04
N LEU A 718 7.63 3.87 21.01
CA LEU A 718 7.97 4.29 19.65
C LEU A 718 7.87 5.81 19.50
N ILE A 719 6.81 6.42 20.06
CA ILE A 719 6.70 7.89 20.12
C ILE A 719 7.91 8.50 20.81
N SER A 720 8.24 8.06 22.02
CA SER A 720 9.34 8.65 22.79
C SER A 720 10.74 8.31 22.28
N SER A 721 10.97 7.11 21.73
CA SER A 721 12.32 6.68 21.32
C SER A 721 12.65 6.90 19.84
N TYR A 722 11.65 7.03 18.96
CA TYR A 722 11.87 7.19 17.51
C TYR A 722 11.28 8.50 16.97
N TYR A 723 10.00 8.78 17.20
CA TYR A 723 9.38 9.99 16.64
C TYR A 723 9.83 11.28 17.33
N THR A 724 9.86 11.30 18.66
CA THR A 724 10.26 12.49 19.44
C THR A 724 11.67 12.96 19.07
N PRO A 725 12.69 12.07 18.95
CA PRO A 725 14.00 12.49 18.46
C PRO A 725 13.99 13.04 17.02
N ARG A 726 13.23 12.46 16.08
CA ARG A 726 13.10 13.02 14.72
C ARG A 726 12.53 14.44 14.74
N TRP A 727 11.43 14.63 15.46
CA TRP A 727 10.82 15.95 15.63
C TRP A 727 11.74 16.93 16.36
N SER A 728 12.54 16.45 17.32
CA SER A 728 13.55 17.28 18.01
C SER A 728 14.66 17.74 17.08
N ILE A 729 15.16 16.85 16.21
CA ILE A 729 16.13 17.19 15.16
C ILE A 729 15.54 18.27 14.23
N PHE A 730 14.29 18.07 13.81
CA PHE A 730 13.61 18.99 12.91
C PHE A 730 13.41 20.37 13.53
N VAL A 731 12.80 20.47 14.71
CA VAL A 731 12.56 21.78 15.35
C VAL A 731 13.85 22.48 15.75
N GLY A 732 14.89 21.73 16.13
CA GLY A 732 16.23 22.28 16.34
C GLY A 732 16.81 22.86 15.06
N TYR A 733 16.67 22.15 13.94
CA TYR A 733 17.09 22.63 12.62
C TYR A 733 16.37 23.92 12.21
N LEU A 734 15.05 23.99 12.42
CA LEU A 734 14.26 25.19 12.16
C LEU A 734 14.58 26.37 13.09
N ALA A 735 15.07 26.11 14.30
CA ALA A 735 15.51 27.16 15.21
C ALA A 735 16.85 27.79 14.78
N GLU A 736 17.73 27.00 14.16
CA GLU A 736 19.05 27.43 13.69
C GLU A 736 19.03 28.01 12.26
N ARG A 737 18.08 27.58 11.43
CA ARG A 737 17.97 27.97 10.02
C ARG A 737 16.73 28.82 9.77
N ASN A 738 16.87 29.83 8.93
CA ASN A 738 15.74 30.54 8.34
C ASN A 738 15.39 29.97 6.95
N VAL A 739 14.35 30.49 6.32
CA VAL A 739 13.87 30.01 5.02
C VAL A 739 14.97 30.01 3.94
N THR A 740 15.84 31.02 3.93
CA THR A 740 16.90 31.15 2.90
C THR A 740 18.12 30.26 3.15
N SER A 741 18.29 29.74 4.36
CA SER A 741 19.41 28.86 4.76
C SER A 741 18.98 27.42 5.01
N TYR A 742 17.70 27.11 4.80
CA TYR A 742 17.18 25.76 4.90
C TYR A 742 17.79 24.87 3.82
N ASN A 743 18.30 23.71 4.22
CA ASN A 743 18.84 22.71 3.33
C ASN A 743 18.18 21.36 3.63
N ASP A 744 17.27 20.96 2.75
CA ASP A 744 16.53 19.70 2.85
C ASP A 744 17.47 18.49 2.95
N THR A 745 18.50 18.44 2.10
CA THR A 745 19.51 17.36 2.12
C THR A 745 20.23 17.26 3.46
N GLU A 746 20.56 18.40 4.10
CA GLU A 746 21.19 18.41 5.42
C GLU A 746 20.25 17.85 6.49
N LEU A 747 18.99 18.27 6.50
CA LEU A 747 17.98 17.76 7.43
C LEU A 747 17.76 16.25 7.23
N ARG A 748 17.53 15.81 5.98
CA ARG A 748 17.33 14.39 5.65
C ARG A 748 18.52 13.53 6.05
N ASN A 749 19.75 14.02 5.89
CA ASN A 749 20.95 13.32 6.34
C ASN A 749 21.00 13.18 7.88
N LYS A 750 20.62 14.23 8.63
CA LYS A 750 20.55 14.18 10.11
C LYS A 750 19.48 13.19 10.57
N LEU A 751 18.29 13.24 9.98
CA LEU A 751 17.20 12.31 10.25
C LEU A 751 17.63 10.88 9.93
N ARG A 752 18.15 10.62 8.74
CA ARG A 752 18.56 9.29 8.30
C ARG A 752 19.67 8.70 9.17
N ALA A 753 20.65 9.50 9.57
CA ALA A 753 21.70 9.05 10.49
C ALA A 753 21.12 8.59 11.84
N PHE A 754 20.16 9.34 12.38
CA PHE A 754 19.44 8.92 13.59
C PHE A 754 18.64 7.63 13.35
N GLU A 755 17.84 7.59 12.29
CA GLU A 755 16.93 6.47 12.00
C GLU A 755 17.68 5.15 11.81
N LEU A 756 18.81 5.17 11.08
CA LEU A 756 19.69 4.01 10.91
C LEU A 756 20.32 3.59 12.24
N SER A 757 20.72 4.55 13.08
CA SER A 757 21.28 4.23 14.39
C SER A 757 20.25 3.59 15.32
N TRP A 758 18.98 3.99 15.22
CA TRP A 758 17.88 3.48 16.06
C TRP A 758 17.60 1.98 15.81
N GLN A 759 17.83 1.51 14.59
CA GLN A 759 17.61 0.10 14.21
C GLN A 759 18.41 -0.90 15.06
N VAL A 760 19.56 -0.48 15.60
CA VAL A 760 20.51 -1.35 16.31
C VAL A 760 20.65 -0.98 17.80
N GLN A 761 19.74 -0.18 18.35
CA GLN A 761 19.80 0.22 19.76
C GLN A 761 19.31 -0.89 20.70
N ASN A 762 20.17 -1.32 21.62
CA ASN A 762 19.86 -2.35 22.63
C ASN A 762 19.07 -1.81 23.84
N ARG A 763 18.23 -0.79 23.67
CA ARG A 763 17.43 -0.24 24.78
C ARG A 763 16.07 -0.90 24.82
N VAL A 764 15.85 -1.74 25.83
CA VAL A 764 14.51 -2.18 26.25
C VAL A 764 13.74 -0.93 26.70
N PRO A 765 12.63 -0.53 26.05
CA PRO A 765 11.81 0.57 26.54
C PRO A 765 11.23 0.21 27.91
N VAL A 766 11.31 1.14 28.86
CA VAL A 766 10.83 0.95 30.24
C VAL A 766 9.31 0.77 30.23
N GLY A 767 8.82 -0.33 30.81
CA GLY A 767 7.42 -0.73 30.82
C GLY A 767 6.49 0.06 31.76
N HIS A 768 5.20 -0.19 31.56
CA HIS A 768 3.98 0.40 32.14
C HIS A 768 4.11 1.18 33.46
N GLN A 769 3.61 2.43 33.43
CA GLN A 769 3.21 3.15 34.64
C GLN A 769 1.68 3.09 34.77
N SER A 770 1.18 2.36 35.77
CA SER A 770 -0.20 2.51 36.25
C SER A 770 -0.34 3.88 36.91
N LEU A 771 -1.34 4.69 36.53
CA LEU A 771 -1.59 5.98 37.17
C LEU A 771 -3.08 6.18 37.46
N GLU A 772 -3.40 6.37 38.75
CA GLU A 772 -4.63 7.05 39.18
C GLU A 772 -4.67 8.44 38.52
N ILE A 773 -5.74 8.68 37.77
CA ILE A 773 -6.00 9.91 37.03
C ILE A 773 -6.07 11.11 37.98
N VAL A 774 -5.02 11.94 38.02
CA VAL A 774 -5.10 13.32 38.54
C VAL A 774 -5.00 14.27 37.34
N LEU A 775 -6.15 14.51 36.69
CA LEU A 775 -6.31 15.53 35.66
C LEU A 775 -6.45 16.90 36.32
N ASN A 776 -5.33 17.59 36.58
CA ASN A 776 -5.33 19.05 36.70
C ASN A 776 -4.94 19.64 35.35
N ILE A 777 -5.94 19.88 34.50
CA ILE A 777 -5.81 20.80 33.37
C ILE A 777 -6.36 22.12 33.88
N GLU A 778 -5.47 23.04 34.26
CA GLU A 778 -5.84 24.42 34.52
C GLU A 778 -6.48 25.01 33.26
N ARG A 779 -7.66 25.62 33.44
CA ARG A 779 -8.29 26.44 32.40
C ARG A 779 -7.34 27.59 32.08
N ALA A 780 -6.87 27.65 30.83
CA ALA A 780 -6.51 28.94 30.27
C ALA A 780 -7.83 29.61 29.85
N ASP A 781 -8.15 30.72 30.52
CA ASP A 781 -9.26 31.62 30.18
C ASP A 781 -9.13 32.18 28.76
#